data_AF-A0A9D8MXD2-F1
#
_entry.id   AF-A0A9D8MXD2-F1
#
_cell.length_a   1.000
_cell.length_b   1.000
_cell.length_c   1.000
_cell.angle_alpha   90.00
_cell.angle_beta   90.00
_cell.angle_gamma   90.00
#
_symmetry.space_group_name_H-M   'P 1'
#
loop_
_entity.id
_entity.type
_entity.pdbx_description
1 polymer ?
#
loop_
_entity_poly.entity_id
_entity_poly.type
_entity_poly.pdbx_seq_one_letter_code
_entity_poly.pdbx_strand_id
1 'polypeptide(L)'
;MNEIMNKRLIIVLSVLFPILVGAQNKYGELPLGAIKADGWLLEQLQRQASGLTGHLDEVYPQVMGESNAWLGGDGDAWERGPYWIDGLLPLAWILDDAALKAKAARWVEAILASQQPDGFIGPAEDHPFVYGLQRGKAHDWWPRMVALKILKQYYQATGDRRVTDCLTKYFHYQLKTLPEKPLGYWSDWGVWRGADNLEVVLWLYDITSDPSLLELAELIHSQTTDWTGLFADGSIFYNQNSIHCVNLAQGFKAPAVWWQISKDAADLASLDAAVAAIRHTVGLPTGLWAGDEQLHWGDPVRGSELCTAVEMMFSLEEILRITGNTRWADYMERVAFNALPAQIDQDFTAKQYYQQANQVSCTRGWREFSTPHDGTDVLFGTLNGYPCCLSNMHQGWPKFTQNLWYSTPDGGLAALVYAPSRVSAKVAGGVEVTVSESTDYPFRESVRFCIGFAKKCQRKAAFPLRFRVPGWCPDPLVTINGEKIDAPVADGIIVLDRTWKNGDAVELTFPMKIATEEWYDKALTVVRGPLVYALKMEENRTWLPFDGPDRLYGPGAWEVTSSTPWNYCIMRDSFTPEACTVVENAPSAYPWTASAAPVSIFIPARTLPHWTDIGSVAYFTEDSLDAGPETRIELIPYGCTTLRISCFPSRLLPWDLDYKANYVLP
;
A
#
# COMPACT_ATOMS: atom_id res chain seq x y z
N MET A 1 9.22 46.79 -61.14
CA MET A 1 10.69 46.79 -61.13
C MET A 1 11.13 46.75 -59.68
N ASN A 2 11.49 45.54 -59.25
CA ASN A 2 12.27 45.07 -58.10
C ASN A 2 12.30 45.89 -56.80
N GLU A 3 11.86 45.37 -55.64
CA GLU A 3 12.46 44.33 -54.77
C GLU A 3 13.34 44.95 -53.65
N ILE A 4 13.15 44.43 -52.44
CA ILE A 4 14.08 44.40 -51.28
C ILE A 4 13.93 45.48 -50.17
N MET A 5 13.77 44.95 -48.95
CA MET A 5 14.07 45.48 -47.60
C MET A 5 13.13 46.50 -46.93
N ASN A 6 12.19 46.00 -46.12
CA ASN A 6 12.24 46.22 -44.66
C ASN A 6 11.17 45.40 -43.92
N LYS A 7 11.59 44.26 -43.37
CA LYS A 7 10.93 43.55 -42.26
C LYS A 7 11.94 43.45 -41.13
N ARG A 8 11.61 43.98 -39.95
CA ARG A 8 11.97 43.53 -38.57
C ARG A 8 12.02 44.71 -37.61
N LEU A 9 11.14 44.73 -36.61
CA LEU A 9 11.52 44.55 -35.20
C LEU A 9 10.23 44.47 -34.34
N ILE A 10 9.68 43.26 -34.19
CA ILE A 10 8.85 42.93 -33.02
C ILE A 10 9.83 42.23 -32.07
N ILE A 11 10.10 42.87 -30.94
CA ILE A 11 10.95 42.34 -29.88
C ILE A 11 10.16 41.21 -29.21
N VAL A 12 10.45 39.98 -29.59
CA VAL A 12 10.14 38.79 -28.81
C VAL A 12 11.26 38.66 -27.78
N LEU A 13 10.93 38.87 -26.52
CA LEU A 13 11.78 38.48 -25.38
C LEU A 13 11.75 36.95 -25.28
N SER A 14 12.49 36.29 -26.15
CA SER A 14 12.92 34.91 -25.97
C SER A 14 14.14 34.91 -25.06
N VAL A 15 13.89 34.89 -23.75
CA VAL A 15 14.90 34.41 -22.80
C VAL A 15 14.92 32.89 -22.96
N LEU A 16 15.99 32.40 -23.59
CA LEU A 16 16.36 30.99 -23.58
C LEU A 16 16.53 30.58 -22.11
N PHE A 17 15.52 29.93 -21.55
CA PHE A 17 15.65 29.17 -20.31
C PHE A 17 16.60 28.01 -20.58
N PRO A 18 17.58 27.73 -19.71
CA PRO A 18 18.23 26.44 -19.70
C PRO A 18 17.16 25.39 -19.39
N ILE A 19 17.31 24.23 -20.02
CA ILE A 19 16.46 23.04 -19.90
C ILE A 19 16.06 22.86 -18.42
N LEU A 20 14.78 23.00 -18.11
CA LEU A 20 14.21 22.69 -16.80
C LEU A 20 14.47 21.21 -16.50
N VAL A 21 15.48 20.94 -15.68
CA VAL A 21 15.69 19.64 -15.05
C VAL A 21 14.62 19.52 -13.97
N GLY A 22 13.56 18.80 -14.33
CA GLY A 22 12.39 18.50 -13.54
C GLY A 22 11.34 17.99 -14.51
N ALA A 23 11.30 16.68 -14.78
CA ALA A 23 10.12 16.18 -15.48
C ALA A 23 8.95 16.34 -14.52
N GLN A 24 8.00 17.17 -14.92
CA GLN A 24 6.71 17.25 -14.27
C GLN A 24 6.14 15.82 -14.18
N ASN A 25 5.78 15.41 -12.97
CA ASN A 25 5.17 14.11 -12.70
C ASN A 25 3.99 13.86 -13.65
N LYS A 26 3.82 12.61 -14.09
CA LYS A 26 2.75 12.26 -15.05
C LYS A 26 1.37 12.64 -14.53
N TYR A 27 1.18 12.47 -13.22
CA TYR A 27 -0.01 12.87 -12.48
C TYR A 27 0.39 13.78 -11.30
N GLY A 28 -0.45 14.77 -11.01
CA GLY A 28 -0.24 15.68 -9.89
C GLY A 28 -1.12 15.32 -8.70
N GLU A 29 -0.56 15.33 -7.49
CA GLU A 29 -1.33 15.15 -6.24
C GLU A 29 -2.40 16.23 -6.11
N LEU A 30 -3.57 15.84 -5.60
CA LEU A 30 -4.59 16.80 -5.17
C LEU A 30 -4.30 17.25 -3.73
N PRO A 31 -4.80 18.43 -3.30
CA PRO A 31 -4.68 18.85 -1.91
C PRO A 31 -5.23 17.79 -0.94
N LEU A 32 -4.60 17.64 0.22
CA LEU A 32 -5.03 16.66 1.21
C LEU A 32 -6.43 17.03 1.74
N GLY A 33 -7.37 16.08 1.64
CA GLY A 33 -8.78 16.29 1.96
C GLY A 33 -9.66 16.74 0.77
N ALA A 34 -9.08 16.95 -0.41
CA ALA A 34 -9.85 17.13 -1.65
C ALA A 34 -10.59 15.86 -2.08
N ILE A 35 -10.08 14.70 -1.68
CA ILE A 35 -10.71 13.39 -1.86
C ILE A 35 -11.30 12.97 -0.51
N LYS A 36 -12.57 12.60 -0.54
CA LYS A 36 -13.33 12.11 0.61
C LYS A 36 -13.75 10.67 0.34
N ALA A 37 -13.66 9.83 1.36
CA ALA A 37 -14.22 8.49 1.30
C ALA A 37 -15.75 8.54 1.39
N ASP A 38 -16.43 7.67 0.65
CA ASP A 38 -17.86 7.37 0.76
C ASP A 38 -18.02 5.85 0.98
N GLY A 39 -19.24 5.33 1.12
CA GLY A 39 -19.52 3.88 1.15
C GLY A 39 -18.72 3.09 2.20
N TRP A 40 -18.24 1.90 1.82
CA TRP A 40 -17.48 1.03 2.73
C TRP A 40 -16.13 1.63 3.15
N LEU A 41 -15.52 2.46 2.29
CA LEU A 41 -14.24 3.09 2.60
C LEU A 41 -14.42 4.14 3.71
N LEU A 42 -15.53 4.85 3.74
CA LEU A 42 -15.84 5.79 4.82
C LEU A 42 -15.98 5.07 6.17
N GLU A 43 -16.75 3.98 6.21
CA GLU A 43 -16.89 3.14 7.42
C GLU A 43 -15.53 2.60 7.88
N GLN A 44 -14.69 2.15 6.94
CA GLN A 44 -13.32 1.70 7.21
C GLN A 44 -12.47 2.79 7.88
N LEU A 45 -12.50 4.03 7.36
CA LEU A 45 -11.76 5.14 7.96
C LEU A 45 -12.34 5.58 9.31
N GLN A 46 -13.67 5.51 9.49
CA GLN A 46 -14.32 5.84 10.76
C GLN A 46 -13.96 4.85 11.87
N ARG A 47 -13.91 3.54 11.56
CA ARG A 47 -13.39 2.50 12.48
C ARG A 47 -11.93 2.75 12.82
N GLN A 48 -11.13 3.08 11.81
CA GLN A 48 -9.74 3.42 12.01
C GLN A 48 -9.57 4.61 12.96
N ALA A 49 -10.41 5.64 12.82
CA ALA A 49 -10.43 6.83 13.66
C ALA A 49 -10.91 6.55 15.09
N SER A 50 -11.94 5.73 15.28
CA SER A 50 -12.45 5.37 16.61
C SER A 50 -11.62 4.28 17.32
N GLY A 51 -10.80 3.56 16.58
CA GLY A 51 -9.84 2.57 17.10
C GLY A 51 -8.47 3.18 17.41
N LEU A 52 -7.42 2.37 17.25
CA LEU A 52 -6.04 2.70 17.63
C LEU A 52 -5.52 3.98 16.99
N THR A 53 -5.92 4.33 15.76
CA THR A 53 -5.36 5.54 15.11
C THR A 53 -5.75 6.81 15.82
N GLY A 54 -7.00 6.93 16.27
CA GLY A 54 -7.45 8.12 17.01
C GLY A 54 -7.03 8.14 18.47
N HIS A 55 -6.60 6.99 19.03
CA HIS A 55 -6.43 6.80 20.47
C HIS A 55 -5.07 6.19 20.88
N LEU A 56 -4.06 6.19 20.00
CA LEU A 56 -2.78 5.52 20.31
C LEU A 56 -2.01 6.18 21.46
N ASP A 57 -2.18 7.49 21.67
CA ASP A 57 -1.70 8.23 22.85
C ASP A 57 -2.34 7.76 24.15
N GLU A 58 -3.55 7.21 24.11
CA GLU A 58 -4.25 6.66 25.27
C GLU A 58 -3.90 5.19 25.50
N VAL A 59 -3.74 4.42 24.42
CA VAL A 59 -3.46 2.97 24.47
C VAL A 59 -1.97 2.69 24.67
N TYR A 60 -1.08 3.52 24.13
CA TYR A 60 0.37 3.40 24.23
C TYR A 60 1.05 4.70 24.70
N PRO A 61 0.64 5.26 25.87
CA PRO A 61 1.08 6.57 26.36
C PRO A 61 2.57 6.65 26.64
N GLN A 62 3.24 5.52 26.88
CA GLN A 62 4.68 5.47 27.08
C GLN A 62 5.44 5.97 25.84
N VAL A 63 4.96 5.64 24.65
CA VAL A 63 5.59 6.02 23.36
C VAL A 63 4.90 7.23 22.75
N MET A 64 3.57 7.29 22.78
CA MET A 64 2.77 8.30 22.06
C MET A 64 2.29 9.46 22.95
N GLY A 65 2.54 9.39 24.26
CA GLY A 65 2.08 10.39 25.23
C GLY A 65 3.00 11.61 25.31
N GLU A 66 2.74 12.46 26.32
CA GLU A 66 3.37 13.78 26.45
C GLU A 66 4.88 13.76 26.64
N SER A 67 5.43 12.64 27.12
CA SER A 67 6.88 12.48 27.28
C SER A 67 7.62 12.25 25.96
N ASN A 68 6.95 12.01 24.83
CA ASN A 68 7.62 11.78 23.55
C ASN A 68 8.55 12.96 23.19
N ALA A 69 9.78 12.67 22.75
CA ALA A 69 10.79 13.71 22.52
C ALA A 69 10.47 14.59 21.31
N TRP A 70 9.66 14.12 20.34
CA TRP A 70 9.14 14.96 19.25
C TRP A 70 8.14 16.02 19.73
N LEU A 71 7.57 15.85 20.92
CA LEU A 71 6.74 16.83 21.61
C LEU A 71 7.55 17.70 22.59
N GLY A 72 8.88 17.53 22.65
CA GLY A 72 9.77 18.24 23.58
C GLY A 72 9.99 17.55 24.93
N GLY A 73 9.53 16.31 25.10
CA GLY A 73 9.84 15.48 26.27
C GLY A 73 11.19 14.76 26.17
N ASP A 74 11.44 13.81 27.08
CA ASP A 74 12.67 13.01 27.13
C ASP A 74 12.45 11.52 26.83
N GLY A 75 11.24 11.13 26.42
CA GLY A 75 10.79 9.76 26.16
C GLY A 75 11.24 9.24 24.79
N ASP A 76 10.34 8.59 24.05
CA ASP A 76 10.65 8.03 22.74
C ASP A 76 11.09 9.13 21.75
N ALA A 77 12.24 8.95 21.09
CA ALA A 77 12.89 9.98 20.29
C ALA A 77 13.16 9.56 18.84
N TRP A 78 12.72 8.37 18.44
CA TRP A 78 13.03 7.80 17.13
C TRP A 78 11.78 7.83 16.22
N GLU A 79 11.43 6.74 15.53
CA GLU A 79 10.43 6.72 14.46
C GLU A 79 8.97 6.57 14.90
N ARG A 80 8.71 5.97 16.06
CA ARG A 80 7.35 5.46 16.38
C ARG A 80 6.30 6.56 16.49
N GLY A 81 6.62 7.65 17.18
CA GLY A 81 5.77 8.84 17.23
C GLY A 81 5.45 9.41 15.84
N PRO A 82 6.48 9.78 15.05
CA PRO A 82 6.29 10.21 13.67
C PRO A 82 5.46 9.25 12.81
N TYR A 83 5.68 7.94 12.89
CA TYR A 83 4.92 6.96 12.10
C TYR A 83 3.42 7.00 12.38
N TRP A 84 3.02 7.14 13.64
CA TRP A 84 1.61 7.28 13.98
C TRP A 84 1.01 8.53 13.33
N ILE A 85 1.72 9.65 13.38
CA ILE A 85 1.25 10.93 12.82
C ILE A 85 1.23 10.92 11.29
N ASP A 86 2.14 10.19 10.64
CA ASP A 86 2.15 9.99 9.18
C ASP A 86 0.84 9.35 8.66
N GLY A 87 0.13 8.59 9.51
CA GLY A 87 -1.21 8.07 9.21
C GLY A 87 -2.37 8.87 9.79
N LEU A 88 -2.23 9.39 11.02
CA LEU A 88 -3.28 10.18 11.69
C LEU A 88 -3.58 11.48 10.95
N LEU A 89 -2.55 12.17 10.44
CA LEU A 89 -2.70 13.44 9.75
C LEU A 89 -3.59 13.31 8.50
N PRO A 90 -3.30 12.44 7.51
CA PRO A 90 -4.18 12.30 6.35
C PRO A 90 -5.59 11.86 6.74
N LEU A 91 -5.74 10.93 7.71
CA LEU A 91 -7.04 10.50 8.20
C LEU A 91 -7.91 11.67 8.69
N ALA A 92 -7.31 12.56 9.48
CA ALA A 92 -8.00 13.71 10.07
C ALA A 92 -8.56 14.68 9.00
N TRP A 93 -7.81 14.94 7.93
CA TRP A 93 -8.26 15.81 6.84
C TRP A 93 -9.23 15.13 5.88
N ILE A 94 -9.09 13.83 5.64
CA ILE A 94 -10.03 13.07 4.82
C ILE A 94 -11.38 12.99 5.52
N LEU A 95 -11.44 12.66 6.81
CA LEU A 95 -12.69 12.62 7.57
C LEU A 95 -13.24 14.00 7.95
N ASP A 96 -12.44 15.05 7.78
CA ASP A 96 -12.77 16.41 8.24
C ASP A 96 -12.98 16.51 9.76
N ASP A 97 -12.28 15.68 10.54
CA ASP A 97 -12.47 15.58 11.99
C ASP A 97 -11.63 16.63 12.74
N ALA A 98 -12.31 17.53 13.46
CA ALA A 98 -11.65 18.62 14.17
C ALA A 98 -10.76 18.16 15.35
N ALA A 99 -11.14 17.09 16.04
CA ALA A 99 -10.38 16.59 17.18
C ALA A 99 -9.09 15.89 16.71
N LEU A 100 -9.18 15.07 15.67
CA LEU A 100 -8.01 14.43 15.07
C LEU A 100 -7.08 15.46 14.43
N LYS A 101 -7.62 16.50 13.77
CA LYS A 101 -6.80 17.61 13.24
C LYS A 101 -6.03 18.32 14.33
N ALA A 102 -6.68 18.61 15.47
CA ALA A 102 -6.01 19.24 16.60
C ALA A 102 -4.89 18.33 17.17
N LYS A 103 -5.13 17.02 17.25
CA LYS A 103 -4.14 16.04 17.69
C LYS A 103 -2.93 16.00 16.76
N ALA A 104 -3.13 15.86 15.45
CA ALA A 104 -2.05 15.88 14.47
C ALA A 104 -1.30 17.23 14.45
N ALA A 105 -2.02 18.35 14.50
CA ALA A 105 -1.43 19.68 14.51
C ALA A 105 -0.51 19.92 15.72
N ARG A 106 -0.82 19.37 16.90
CA ARG A 106 0.07 19.45 18.08
C ARG A 106 1.48 18.94 17.77
N TRP A 107 1.58 17.81 17.07
CA TRP A 107 2.86 17.22 16.69
C TRP A 107 3.57 18.04 15.62
N VAL A 108 2.84 18.54 14.62
CA VAL A 108 3.40 19.40 13.59
C VAL A 108 3.96 20.69 14.18
N GLU A 109 3.21 21.36 15.06
CA GLU A 109 3.68 22.59 15.71
C GLU A 109 4.90 22.33 16.60
N ALA A 110 4.97 21.19 17.28
CA ALA A 110 6.16 20.81 18.05
C ALA A 110 7.39 20.58 17.15
N ILE A 111 7.23 19.91 16.00
CA ILE A 111 8.30 19.73 15.00
C ILE A 111 8.77 21.09 14.48
N LEU A 112 7.86 21.97 14.08
CA LEU A 112 8.22 23.31 13.57
C LEU A 112 8.92 24.15 14.66
N ALA A 113 8.43 24.10 15.90
CA ALA A 113 9.01 24.83 17.03
C ALA A 113 10.40 24.31 17.44
N SER A 114 10.72 23.04 17.14
CA SER A 114 12.02 22.44 17.45
C SER A 114 13.16 22.92 16.54
N GLN A 115 12.87 23.70 15.49
CA GLN A 115 13.88 24.13 14.53
C GLN A 115 14.97 24.98 15.19
N GLN A 116 16.22 24.50 15.10
CA GLN A 116 17.41 25.18 15.60
C GLN A 116 17.94 26.23 14.61
N PRO A 117 18.81 27.17 15.04
CA PRO A 117 19.34 28.22 14.18
C PRO A 117 20.10 27.74 12.94
N ASP A 118 20.67 26.54 12.99
CA ASP A 118 21.40 25.93 11.87
C ASP A 118 20.48 25.22 10.87
N GLY A 119 19.21 24.99 11.22
CA GLY A 119 18.20 24.32 10.39
C GLY A 119 17.78 22.93 10.90
N PHE A 120 18.48 22.35 11.88
CA PHE A 120 18.13 21.05 12.45
C PHE A 120 16.71 21.06 13.06
N ILE A 121 15.99 19.94 12.95
CA ILE A 121 14.64 19.75 13.53
C ILE A 121 14.56 18.44 14.33
N GLY A 122 13.61 18.38 15.26
CA GLY A 122 13.28 17.20 16.06
C GLY A 122 14.20 16.99 17.28
N PRO A 123 14.12 15.81 17.92
CA PRO A 123 14.91 15.46 19.09
C PRO A 123 16.42 15.63 18.87
N ALA A 124 17.12 16.25 19.81
CA ALA A 124 18.56 16.51 19.70
C ALA A 124 19.40 15.83 20.78
N GLU A 125 18.78 15.21 21.78
CA GLU A 125 19.47 14.67 22.95
C GLU A 125 19.18 13.18 23.11
N ASP A 126 20.26 12.41 23.34
CA ASP A 126 20.14 11.02 23.76
C ASP A 126 19.91 10.97 25.27
N HIS A 127 19.08 10.04 25.72
CA HIS A 127 18.81 9.81 27.13
C HIS A 127 19.11 8.37 27.55
N PRO A 128 19.28 8.10 28.87
CA PRO A 128 19.54 6.76 29.38
C PRO A 128 18.47 5.74 28.96
N PHE A 129 18.91 4.52 28.70
CA PHE A 129 18.05 3.40 28.30
C PHE A 129 16.89 3.20 29.28
N VAL A 130 15.68 3.09 28.71
CA VAL A 130 14.48 2.67 29.42
C VAL A 130 13.83 1.58 28.56
N TYR A 131 13.53 0.44 29.18
CA TYR A 131 12.94 -0.67 28.47
C TYR A 131 11.63 -0.25 27.76
N GLY A 132 11.50 -0.62 26.49
CA GLY A 132 10.37 -0.28 25.64
C GLY A 132 10.44 1.09 24.95
N LEU A 133 11.46 1.92 25.24
CA LEU A 133 11.64 3.25 24.64
C LEU A 133 12.91 3.36 23.79
N GLN A 134 12.80 4.02 22.65
CA GLN A 134 13.92 4.33 21.75
C GLN A 134 14.43 5.74 22.09
N ARG A 135 15.31 5.83 23.08
CA ARG A 135 15.83 7.12 23.63
C ARG A 135 17.24 7.48 23.17
N GLY A 136 17.84 6.69 22.27
CA GLY A 136 19.16 6.93 21.72
C GLY A 136 19.09 7.22 20.22
N LYS A 137 20.19 7.70 19.64
CA LYS A 137 20.28 8.11 18.23
C LYS A 137 19.29 9.22 17.88
N ALA A 138 19.07 10.18 18.78
CA ALA A 138 18.19 11.31 18.55
C ALA A 138 18.55 12.12 17.29
N HIS A 139 19.84 12.12 16.91
CA HIS A 139 20.33 12.78 15.70
C HIS A 139 20.15 11.99 14.39
N ASP A 140 19.64 10.76 14.44
CA ASP A 140 19.51 9.89 13.26
C ASP A 140 18.67 10.52 12.14
N TRP A 141 19.08 10.30 10.90
CA TRP A 141 18.42 10.83 9.72
C TRP A 141 17.06 10.17 9.46
N TRP A 142 16.94 8.85 9.70
CA TRP A 142 15.76 8.12 9.26
C TRP A 142 14.43 8.57 9.92
N PRO A 143 14.31 8.75 11.24
CA PRO A 143 13.09 9.28 11.85
C PRO A 143 12.68 10.66 11.32
N ARG A 144 13.68 11.48 10.95
CA ARG A 144 13.41 12.77 10.32
C ARG A 144 12.80 12.59 8.94
N MET A 145 13.22 11.59 8.16
CA MET A 145 12.56 11.28 6.87
C MET A 145 11.05 11.07 7.03
N VAL A 146 10.62 10.42 8.12
CA VAL A 146 9.19 10.29 8.45
C VAL A 146 8.58 11.65 8.81
N ALA A 147 9.26 12.46 9.63
CA ALA A 147 8.81 13.81 9.96
C ALA A 147 8.70 14.74 8.74
N LEU A 148 9.59 14.61 7.75
CA LEU A 148 9.53 15.36 6.49
C LEU A 148 8.25 15.04 5.72
N LYS A 149 7.84 13.75 5.67
CA LYS A 149 6.56 13.32 5.06
C LYS A 149 5.36 13.94 5.78
N ILE A 150 5.37 14.01 7.10
CA ILE A 150 4.31 14.67 7.89
C ILE A 150 4.21 16.15 7.54
N LEU A 151 5.36 16.86 7.47
CA LEU A 151 5.40 18.28 7.13
C LEU A 151 4.87 18.53 5.70
N LYS A 152 5.30 17.74 4.70
CA LYS A 152 4.78 17.77 3.33
C LYS A 152 3.25 17.63 3.33
N GLN A 153 2.71 16.61 4.02
CA GLN A 153 1.27 16.39 4.10
C GLN A 153 0.54 17.55 4.77
N TYR A 154 1.08 18.12 5.85
CA TYR A 154 0.49 19.29 6.50
C TYR A 154 0.42 20.50 5.55
N TYR A 155 1.46 20.75 4.77
CA TYR A 155 1.43 21.79 3.75
C TYR A 155 0.37 21.51 2.68
N GLN A 156 0.27 20.27 2.18
CA GLN A 156 -0.76 19.88 1.21
C GLN A 156 -2.19 20.09 1.74
N ALA A 157 -2.38 19.96 3.06
CA ALA A 157 -3.67 20.12 3.72
C ALA A 157 -4.03 21.59 4.04
N THR A 158 -3.04 22.44 4.29
CA THR A 158 -3.25 23.78 4.89
C THR A 158 -2.71 24.94 4.06
N GLY A 159 -1.72 24.69 3.19
CA GLY A 159 -0.94 25.72 2.51
C GLY A 159 -0.02 26.53 3.43
N ASP A 160 0.29 26.02 4.63
CA ASP A 160 1.11 26.73 5.62
C ASP A 160 2.58 26.87 5.16
N ARG A 161 2.95 28.07 4.73
CA ARG A 161 4.30 28.39 4.23
C ARG A 161 5.41 28.23 5.27
N ARG A 162 5.09 28.20 6.57
CA ARG A 162 6.10 27.89 7.60
C ARG A 162 6.74 26.52 7.36
N VAL A 163 6.00 25.58 6.77
CA VAL A 163 6.53 24.28 6.38
C VAL A 163 7.62 24.40 5.33
N THR A 164 7.37 25.09 4.23
CA THR A 164 8.37 25.24 3.16
C THR A 164 9.60 25.99 3.66
N ASP A 165 9.40 27.03 4.47
CA ASP A 165 10.51 27.78 5.09
C ASP A 165 11.34 26.88 6.03
N CYS A 166 10.67 26.04 6.82
CA CYS A 166 11.31 25.08 7.72
C CYS A 166 12.13 24.05 6.93
N LEU A 167 11.52 23.43 5.91
CA LEU A 167 12.16 22.40 5.09
C LEU A 167 13.34 22.95 4.28
N THR A 168 13.25 24.19 3.76
CA THR A 168 14.40 24.83 3.08
C THR A 168 15.60 24.93 4.01
N LYS A 169 15.43 25.43 5.23
CA LYS A 169 16.53 25.53 6.21
C LYS A 169 17.05 24.15 6.61
N TYR A 170 16.16 23.18 6.84
CA TYR A 170 16.56 21.82 7.18
C TYR A 170 17.36 21.15 6.06
N PHE A 171 16.98 21.33 4.80
CA PHE A 171 17.71 20.76 3.68
C PHE A 171 19.04 21.46 3.41
N HIS A 172 19.15 22.77 3.67
CA HIS A 172 20.47 23.44 3.67
C HIS A 172 21.37 22.93 4.80
N TYR A 173 20.82 22.70 6.00
CA TYR A 173 21.53 22.01 7.08
C TYR A 173 21.99 20.61 6.66
N GLN A 174 21.09 19.83 6.07
CA GLN A 174 21.37 18.45 5.65
C GLN A 174 22.46 18.41 4.57
N LEU A 175 22.36 19.26 3.54
CA LEU A 175 23.38 19.37 2.48
C LEU A 175 24.76 19.68 3.04
N LYS A 176 24.84 20.60 4.01
CA LYS A 176 26.10 20.94 4.68
C LYS A 176 26.66 19.80 5.53
N THR A 177 25.78 18.99 6.14
CA THR A 177 26.16 18.02 7.19
C THR A 177 26.43 16.62 6.65
N LEU A 178 25.74 16.19 5.59
CA LEU A 178 25.87 14.84 4.99
C LEU A 178 27.30 14.46 4.57
N PRO A 179 28.19 15.36 4.11
CA PRO A 179 29.57 15.00 3.82
C PRO A 179 30.37 14.53 5.05
N GLU A 180 30.06 15.06 6.24
CA GLU A 180 30.72 14.68 7.50
C GLU A 180 29.98 13.56 8.23
N LYS A 181 28.65 13.55 8.12
CA LYS A 181 27.75 12.60 8.78
C LYS A 181 26.82 11.98 7.73
N PRO A 182 27.32 11.04 6.92
CA PRO A 182 26.53 10.42 5.85
C PRO A 182 25.28 9.72 6.38
N LEU A 183 24.36 9.33 5.49
CA LEU A 183 23.09 8.70 5.86
C LEU A 183 23.25 7.52 6.83
N GLY A 184 24.30 6.72 6.66
CA GLY A 184 24.63 5.57 7.52
C GLY A 184 25.36 5.90 8.82
N TYR A 185 25.66 7.17 9.12
CA TYR A 185 26.51 7.56 10.25
C TYR A 185 25.94 7.13 11.61
N TRP A 186 24.62 7.26 11.82
CA TRP A 186 23.94 6.87 13.07
C TRP A 186 23.20 5.54 12.96
N SER A 187 22.62 5.24 11.80
CA SER A 187 22.01 3.95 11.51
C SER A 187 21.99 3.67 10.01
N ASP A 188 22.05 2.39 9.65
CA ASP A 188 21.94 1.96 8.26
C ASP A 188 20.54 2.18 7.69
N TRP A 189 19.53 2.43 8.53
CA TRP A 189 18.15 2.69 8.07
C TRP A 189 18.07 3.89 7.14
N GLY A 190 18.88 4.93 7.38
CA GLY A 190 18.98 6.08 6.48
C GLY A 190 19.49 5.72 5.09
N VAL A 191 20.38 4.73 4.97
CA VAL A 191 20.93 4.24 3.70
C VAL A 191 19.86 3.50 2.89
N TRP A 192 19.11 2.61 3.54
CA TRP A 192 18.06 1.84 2.87
C TRP A 192 16.87 2.70 2.43
N ARG A 193 16.54 3.73 3.21
CA ARG A 193 15.28 4.49 3.10
C ARG A 193 15.47 5.91 2.56
N GLY A 194 16.64 6.24 2.04
CA GLY A 194 16.97 7.58 1.53
C GLY A 194 16.04 8.10 0.44
N ALA A 195 15.33 7.22 -0.28
CA ALA A 195 14.31 7.60 -1.26
C ALA A 195 13.12 8.36 -0.64
N ASP A 196 12.73 8.06 0.60
CA ASP A 196 11.71 8.82 1.33
C ASP A 196 12.18 10.26 1.60
N ASN A 197 13.49 10.47 1.84
CA ASN A 197 14.07 11.80 1.97
C ASN A 197 14.11 12.53 0.61
N LEU A 198 14.55 11.82 -0.43
CA LEU A 198 14.69 12.36 -1.77
C LEU A 198 13.35 12.84 -2.34
N GLU A 199 12.27 12.11 -2.08
CA GLU A 199 10.91 12.48 -2.49
C GLU A 199 10.54 13.89 -2.00
N VAL A 200 10.74 14.18 -0.72
CA VAL A 200 10.40 15.49 -0.13
C VAL A 200 11.34 16.60 -0.64
N VAL A 201 12.61 16.29 -0.92
CA VAL A 201 13.56 17.24 -1.52
C VAL A 201 13.10 17.67 -2.90
N LEU A 202 12.71 16.71 -3.75
CA LEU A 202 12.20 16.98 -5.10
C LEU A 202 10.88 17.75 -5.06
N TRP A 203 9.98 17.37 -4.15
CA TRP A 203 8.73 18.10 -3.93
C TRP A 203 8.97 19.56 -3.55
N LEU A 204 9.94 19.85 -2.67
CA LEU A 204 10.27 21.23 -2.30
C LEU A 204 10.95 21.99 -3.44
N TYR A 205 11.76 21.31 -4.25
CA TYR A 205 12.37 21.90 -5.44
C TYR A 205 11.32 22.36 -6.45
N ASP A 206 10.26 21.58 -6.69
CA ASP A 206 9.15 21.97 -7.57
C ASP A 206 8.44 23.26 -7.11
N ILE A 207 8.49 23.56 -5.81
CA ILE A 207 7.88 24.76 -5.22
C ILE A 207 8.84 25.96 -5.24
N THR A 208 10.09 25.74 -4.88
CA THR A 208 11.06 26.81 -4.58
C THR A 208 12.01 27.10 -5.73
N SER A 209 12.25 26.13 -6.60
CA SER A 209 13.28 26.14 -7.65
C SER A 209 14.69 26.43 -7.11
N ASP A 210 14.97 26.10 -5.85
CA ASP A 210 16.29 26.27 -5.23
C ASP A 210 17.26 25.21 -5.77
N PRO A 211 18.32 25.59 -6.52
CA PRO A 211 19.22 24.63 -7.15
C PRO A 211 20.01 23.79 -6.13
N SER A 212 20.23 24.28 -4.90
CA SER A 212 20.90 23.52 -3.85
C SER A 212 20.15 22.24 -3.46
N LEU A 213 18.84 22.18 -3.72
CA LEU A 213 18.04 20.97 -3.49
C LEU A 213 18.37 19.86 -4.49
N LEU A 214 18.78 20.21 -5.73
CA LEU A 214 19.26 19.21 -6.68
C LEU A 214 20.65 18.68 -6.29
N GLU A 215 21.52 19.55 -5.78
CA GLU A 215 22.81 19.13 -5.22
C GLU A 215 22.61 18.16 -4.03
N LEU A 216 21.67 18.49 -3.14
CA LEU A 216 21.28 17.60 -2.04
C LEU A 216 20.69 16.28 -2.55
N ALA A 217 19.84 16.32 -3.57
CA ALA A 217 19.24 15.13 -4.17
C ALA A 217 20.30 14.16 -4.70
N GLU A 218 21.30 14.66 -5.43
CA GLU A 218 22.44 13.86 -5.90
C GLU A 218 23.23 13.26 -4.72
N LEU A 219 23.49 14.06 -3.68
CA LEU A 219 24.23 13.60 -2.51
C LEU A 219 23.47 12.50 -1.75
N ILE A 220 22.17 12.68 -1.50
CA ILE A 220 21.31 11.67 -0.87
C ILE A 220 21.29 10.39 -1.71
N HIS A 221 21.08 10.50 -3.02
CA HIS A 221 21.07 9.35 -3.91
C HIS A 221 22.40 8.58 -3.85
N SER A 222 23.54 9.28 -3.88
CA SER A 222 24.86 8.66 -3.79
C SER A 222 25.15 7.93 -2.47
N GLN A 223 24.42 8.27 -1.40
CA GLN A 223 24.53 7.65 -0.07
C GLN A 223 23.39 6.68 0.23
N THR A 224 22.42 6.55 -0.67
CA THR A 224 21.31 5.59 -0.59
C THR A 224 21.74 4.27 -1.20
N THR A 225 21.18 3.16 -0.74
CA THR A 225 21.33 1.86 -1.40
C THR A 225 21.05 1.98 -2.91
N ASP A 226 21.90 1.38 -3.74
CA ASP A 226 21.70 1.27 -5.19
C ASP A 226 20.55 0.28 -5.51
N TRP A 227 19.32 0.74 -5.29
CA TRP A 227 18.11 -0.04 -5.53
C TRP A 227 17.94 -0.39 -7.01
N THR A 228 18.31 0.51 -7.93
CA THR A 228 18.26 0.23 -9.38
C THR A 228 19.18 -0.95 -9.73
N GLY A 229 20.43 -0.94 -9.25
CA GLY A 229 21.37 -2.04 -9.45
C GLY A 229 20.92 -3.34 -8.79
N LEU A 230 20.47 -3.30 -7.53
CA LEU A 230 19.99 -4.48 -6.82
C LEU A 230 18.76 -5.13 -7.48
N PHE A 231 17.85 -4.32 -8.02
CA PHE A 231 16.67 -4.82 -8.73
C PHE A 231 17.01 -5.38 -10.11
N ALA A 232 17.95 -4.75 -10.83
CA ALA A 232 18.41 -5.24 -12.13
C ALA A 232 19.19 -6.57 -12.02
N ASP A 233 20.01 -6.71 -10.97
CA ASP A 233 20.75 -7.95 -10.67
C ASP A 233 19.84 -9.03 -10.08
N GLY A 234 18.89 -8.64 -9.23
CA GLY A 234 17.92 -9.53 -8.61
C GLY A 234 18.47 -10.43 -7.50
N SER A 235 19.76 -10.36 -7.18
CA SER A 235 20.42 -11.25 -6.19
C SER A 235 19.77 -11.22 -4.81
N ILE A 236 19.17 -10.09 -4.40
CA ILE A 236 18.44 -9.99 -3.12
C ILE A 236 17.23 -10.93 -3.07
N PHE A 237 16.65 -11.30 -4.21
CA PHE A 237 15.49 -12.19 -4.26
C PHE A 237 15.88 -13.66 -4.35
N TYR A 238 17.09 -13.98 -4.80
CA TYR A 238 17.59 -15.35 -4.94
C TYR A 238 18.37 -15.87 -3.72
N ASN A 239 18.43 -15.10 -2.64
CA ASN A 239 19.09 -15.48 -1.40
C ASN A 239 18.10 -15.31 -0.23
N GLN A 240 17.93 -16.35 0.59
CA GLN A 240 17.15 -16.24 1.82
C GLN A 240 17.88 -15.35 2.84
N ASN A 241 17.11 -14.65 3.65
CA ASN A 241 17.56 -13.72 4.67
C ASN A 241 18.48 -12.61 4.14
N SER A 242 18.26 -12.20 2.89
CA SER A 242 19.10 -11.23 2.17
C SER A 242 18.90 -9.79 2.61
N ILE A 243 17.67 -9.42 2.97
CA ILE A 243 17.29 -8.05 3.33
C ILE A 243 16.04 -8.05 4.20
N HIS A 244 15.91 -6.99 4.99
CA HIS A 244 14.69 -6.71 5.74
C HIS A 244 13.51 -6.39 4.80
N CYS A 245 12.37 -7.08 4.94
CA CYS A 245 11.21 -6.99 4.05
C CYS A 245 10.63 -5.57 3.96
N VAL A 246 10.55 -4.83 5.07
CA VAL A 246 10.14 -3.41 5.08
C VAL A 246 11.13 -2.48 4.36
N ASN A 247 12.44 -2.76 4.42
CA ASN A 247 13.42 -1.96 3.67
C ASN A 247 13.21 -2.12 2.17
N LEU A 248 12.92 -3.34 1.71
CA LEU A 248 12.52 -3.58 0.32
C LEU A 248 11.25 -2.78 -0.03
N ALA A 249 10.23 -2.81 0.82
CA ALA A 249 8.97 -2.09 0.59
C ALA A 249 9.18 -0.57 0.45
N GLN A 250 9.95 0.06 1.35
CA GLN A 250 10.25 1.50 1.28
C GLN A 250 11.19 1.85 0.14
N GLY A 251 12.22 1.03 -0.09
CA GLY A 251 13.18 1.20 -1.16
C GLY A 251 12.61 0.98 -2.56
N PHE A 252 11.45 0.31 -2.67
CA PHE A 252 10.84 -0.03 -3.94
C PHE A 252 10.58 1.18 -4.84
N LYS A 253 10.27 2.35 -4.28
CA LYS A 253 10.06 3.59 -5.04
C LYS A 253 11.36 4.24 -5.54
N ALA A 254 12.52 3.88 -4.98
CA ALA A 254 13.76 4.60 -5.18
C ALA A 254 14.14 4.79 -6.66
N PRO A 255 14.05 3.77 -7.54
CA PRO A 255 14.32 3.96 -8.96
C PRO A 255 13.38 4.97 -9.63
N ALA A 256 12.07 4.94 -9.32
CA ALA A 256 11.13 5.92 -9.89
C ALA A 256 11.37 7.34 -9.36
N VAL A 257 11.66 7.47 -8.07
CA VAL A 257 11.98 8.78 -7.46
C VAL A 257 13.23 9.36 -8.12
N TRP A 258 14.29 8.55 -8.28
CA TRP A 258 15.53 8.99 -8.94
C TRP A 258 15.37 9.27 -10.43
N TRP A 259 14.52 8.52 -11.13
CA TRP A 259 14.18 8.74 -12.53
C TRP A 259 13.68 10.16 -12.82
N GLN A 260 13.10 10.85 -11.82
CA GLN A 260 12.73 12.26 -11.94
C GLN A 260 13.93 13.17 -12.29
N ILE A 261 15.13 12.82 -11.85
CA ILE A 261 16.41 13.49 -12.16
C ILE A 261 17.11 12.80 -13.35
N SER A 262 17.42 11.50 -13.22
CA SER A 262 18.32 10.80 -14.16
C SER A 262 17.77 10.72 -15.58
N LYS A 263 16.45 10.58 -15.72
CA LYS A 263 15.73 10.20 -16.95
C LYS A 263 16.22 8.89 -17.58
N ASP A 264 16.96 8.06 -16.85
CA ASP A 264 17.47 6.80 -17.38
C ASP A 264 16.36 5.74 -17.43
N ALA A 265 16.10 5.18 -18.60
CA ALA A 265 15.12 4.11 -18.76
C ALA A 265 15.45 2.87 -17.90
N ALA A 266 16.73 2.67 -17.55
CA ALA A 266 17.16 1.58 -16.68
C ALA A 266 16.53 1.65 -15.28
N ASP A 267 16.28 2.84 -14.75
CA ASP A 267 15.64 3.01 -13.44
C ASP A 267 14.24 2.38 -13.43
N LEU A 268 13.41 2.73 -14.43
CA LEU A 268 12.05 2.17 -14.51
C LEU A 268 12.04 0.70 -14.92
N ALA A 269 12.98 0.26 -15.75
CA ALA A 269 13.12 -1.14 -16.14
C ALA A 269 13.56 -2.04 -14.95
N SER A 270 14.33 -1.50 -14.00
CA SER A 270 14.73 -2.24 -12.79
C SER A 270 13.52 -2.64 -11.94
N LEU A 271 12.50 -1.79 -11.87
CA LEU A 271 11.26 -2.10 -11.15
C LEU A 271 10.54 -3.32 -11.75
N ASP A 272 10.55 -3.45 -13.09
CA ASP A 272 10.02 -4.63 -13.77
C ASP A 272 10.81 -5.89 -13.43
N ALA A 273 12.14 -5.80 -13.45
CA ALA A 273 13.01 -6.90 -13.09
C ALA A 273 12.75 -7.37 -11.64
N ALA A 274 12.56 -6.43 -10.71
CA ALA A 274 12.21 -6.74 -9.32
C ALA A 274 10.87 -7.47 -9.20
N VAL A 275 9.81 -6.99 -9.84
CA VAL A 275 8.49 -7.65 -9.81
C VAL A 275 8.57 -9.07 -10.37
N ALA A 276 9.27 -9.24 -11.49
CA ALA A 276 9.47 -10.56 -12.10
C ALA A 276 10.25 -11.50 -11.18
N ALA A 277 11.34 -11.03 -10.57
CA ALA A 277 12.12 -11.82 -9.63
C ALA A 277 11.29 -12.20 -8.40
N ILE A 278 10.61 -11.25 -7.76
CA ILE A 278 9.73 -11.48 -6.60
C ILE A 278 8.69 -12.56 -6.92
N ARG A 279 8.01 -12.46 -8.07
CA ARG A 279 6.96 -13.41 -8.49
C ARG A 279 7.43 -14.86 -8.49
N HIS A 280 8.70 -15.11 -8.79
CA HIS A 280 9.28 -16.45 -8.96
C HIS A 280 10.14 -16.92 -7.78
N THR A 281 10.26 -16.11 -6.72
CA THR A 281 11.18 -16.41 -5.60
C THR A 281 10.48 -16.24 -4.25
N VAL A 282 10.28 -14.99 -3.83
CA VAL A 282 9.85 -14.62 -2.47
C VAL A 282 8.37 -14.24 -2.39
N GLY A 283 7.70 -14.05 -3.54
CA GLY A 283 6.35 -13.50 -3.64
C GLY A 283 5.24 -14.40 -3.08
N LEU A 284 4.20 -13.75 -2.57
CA LEU A 284 2.95 -14.33 -2.07
C LEU A 284 1.75 -13.82 -2.90
N PRO A 285 0.62 -14.56 -2.94
CA PRO A 285 -0.55 -14.17 -3.74
C PRO A 285 -1.14 -12.80 -3.44
N THR A 286 -0.94 -12.32 -2.21
CA THR A 286 -1.43 -11.02 -1.74
C THR A 286 -0.71 -9.83 -2.36
N GLY A 287 0.29 -10.06 -3.23
CA GLY A 287 1.16 -9.04 -3.80
C GLY A 287 2.39 -8.75 -2.93
N LEU A 288 2.41 -9.18 -1.68
CA LEU A 288 3.59 -9.06 -0.85
C LEU A 288 4.51 -10.28 -1.04
N TRP A 289 5.46 -10.43 -0.13
CA TRP A 289 6.44 -11.48 -0.10
C TRP A 289 6.52 -12.11 1.28
N ALA A 290 7.07 -13.32 1.32
CA ALA A 290 7.47 -13.99 2.54
C ALA A 290 8.63 -13.20 3.17
N GLY A 291 8.36 -12.65 4.34
CA GLY A 291 9.27 -11.78 5.08
C GLY A 291 8.82 -11.62 6.53
N ASP A 292 9.33 -12.47 7.41
CA ASP A 292 9.18 -12.37 8.87
C ASP A 292 10.34 -11.55 9.45
N GLU A 293 10.35 -10.26 9.07
CA GLU A 293 11.47 -9.31 9.04
C GLU A 293 12.49 -9.58 7.93
N GLN A 294 13.08 -10.78 7.81
CA GLN A 294 14.01 -11.10 6.72
C GLN A 294 13.29 -11.80 5.56
N LEU A 295 13.70 -11.55 4.31
CA LEU A 295 13.10 -12.23 3.14
C LEU A 295 13.30 -13.74 3.16
N HIS A 296 12.27 -14.48 2.74
CA HIS A 296 12.29 -15.92 2.53
C HIS A 296 11.72 -16.29 1.16
N TRP A 297 11.91 -17.54 0.75
CA TRP A 297 11.13 -18.09 -0.36
C TRP A 297 9.63 -17.97 -0.07
N GLY A 298 8.83 -17.82 -1.12
CA GLY A 298 7.39 -17.57 -1.08
C GLY A 298 6.54 -18.73 -0.53
N ASP A 299 7.10 -19.58 0.32
CA ASP A 299 6.39 -20.63 1.05
C ASP A 299 5.20 -20.00 1.79
N PRO A 300 3.96 -20.44 1.53
CA PRO A 300 2.76 -19.78 2.05
C PRO A 300 2.59 -19.90 3.57
N VAL A 301 3.43 -20.69 4.26
CA VAL A 301 3.48 -20.74 5.74
C VAL A 301 4.52 -19.78 6.33
N ARG A 302 5.24 -19.00 5.52
CA ARG A 302 6.14 -17.94 6.02
C ARG A 302 5.35 -16.69 6.40
N GLY A 303 5.91 -15.90 7.32
CA GLY A 303 5.30 -14.65 7.75
C GLY A 303 5.39 -13.55 6.69
N SER A 304 4.48 -12.59 6.73
CA SER A 304 4.53 -11.33 5.97
C SER A 304 4.18 -10.17 6.90
N GLU A 305 5.12 -9.26 7.11
CA GLU A 305 5.01 -8.16 8.08
C GLU A 305 4.01 -7.06 7.66
N LEU A 306 3.18 -6.57 8.60
CA LEU A 306 2.20 -5.51 8.34
C LEU A 306 2.84 -4.17 7.87
N CYS A 307 4.02 -3.80 8.39
CA CYS A 307 4.76 -2.63 7.91
C CYS A 307 5.09 -2.74 6.40
N THR A 308 5.36 -3.95 5.92
CA THR A 308 5.64 -4.19 4.49
C THR A 308 4.43 -3.82 3.64
N ALA A 309 3.21 -4.14 4.10
CA ALA A 309 2.00 -3.80 3.37
C ALA A 309 1.84 -2.28 3.17
N VAL A 310 1.91 -1.50 4.24
CA VAL A 310 1.64 -0.05 4.19
C VAL A 310 2.76 0.74 3.51
N GLU A 311 4.02 0.31 3.68
CA GLU A 311 5.15 0.95 2.99
C GLU A 311 5.21 0.59 1.50
N MET A 312 4.83 -0.64 1.14
CA MET A 312 4.75 -1.04 -0.26
C MET A 312 3.63 -0.29 -0.97
N MET A 313 2.48 -0.12 -0.33
CA MET A 313 1.40 0.73 -0.85
C MET A 313 1.90 2.16 -1.09
N PHE A 314 2.55 2.78 -0.11
CA PHE A 314 3.12 4.12 -0.29
C PHE A 314 4.18 4.18 -1.41
N SER A 315 4.97 3.13 -1.61
CA SER A 315 5.88 3.05 -2.77
C SER A 315 5.14 3.00 -4.10
N LEU A 316 4.09 2.19 -4.20
CA LEU A 316 3.31 2.03 -5.42
C LEU A 316 2.52 3.29 -5.78
N GLU A 317 2.01 4.02 -4.80
CA GLU A 317 1.38 5.34 -4.96
C GLU A 317 2.34 6.33 -5.64
N GLU A 318 3.56 6.44 -5.12
CA GLU A 318 4.59 7.32 -5.67
C GLU A 318 5.00 6.92 -7.09
N ILE A 319 5.25 5.62 -7.33
CA ILE A 319 5.62 5.14 -8.66
C ILE A 319 4.50 5.38 -9.68
N LEU A 320 3.24 5.12 -9.29
CA LEU A 320 2.07 5.38 -10.14
C LEU A 320 1.97 6.86 -10.51
N ARG A 321 2.15 7.75 -9.54
CA ARG A 321 2.11 9.21 -9.75
C ARG A 321 3.21 9.69 -10.70
N ILE A 322 4.44 9.22 -10.48
CA ILE A 322 5.63 9.61 -11.26
C ILE A 322 5.52 9.11 -12.71
N THR A 323 5.23 7.82 -12.88
CA THR A 323 5.31 7.14 -14.18
C THR A 323 4.00 7.15 -14.96
N GLY A 324 2.87 7.17 -14.25
CA GLY A 324 1.54 6.92 -14.77
C GLY A 324 1.30 5.55 -15.38
N ASN A 325 2.18 4.57 -15.13
CA ASN A 325 1.99 3.21 -15.58
C ASN A 325 0.95 2.51 -14.69
N THR A 326 -0.17 2.12 -15.29
CA THR A 326 -1.35 1.62 -14.59
C THR A 326 -1.15 0.28 -13.88
N ARG A 327 -0.13 -0.51 -14.26
CA ARG A 327 0.19 -1.76 -13.57
C ARG A 327 0.50 -1.55 -12.09
N TRP A 328 1.01 -0.37 -11.71
CA TRP A 328 1.33 -0.05 -10.33
C TRP A 328 0.06 0.17 -9.50
N ALA A 329 -1.01 0.64 -10.13
CA ALA A 329 -2.34 0.65 -9.50
C ALA A 329 -2.86 -0.79 -9.34
N ASP A 330 -2.71 -1.67 -10.35
CA ASP A 330 -3.10 -3.08 -10.21
C ASP A 330 -2.34 -3.76 -9.07
N TYR A 331 -1.04 -3.48 -8.95
CA TYR A 331 -0.21 -4.01 -7.88
C TYR A 331 -0.65 -3.43 -6.52
N MET A 332 -0.93 -2.14 -6.45
CA MET A 332 -1.41 -1.51 -5.21
C MET A 332 -2.75 -2.08 -4.75
N GLU A 333 -3.70 -2.27 -5.68
CA GLU A 333 -4.99 -2.90 -5.39
C GLU A 333 -4.84 -4.33 -4.87
N ARG A 334 -3.86 -5.09 -5.40
CA ARG A 334 -3.55 -6.42 -4.88
C ARG A 334 -3.13 -6.35 -3.41
N VAL A 335 -2.27 -5.42 -3.01
CA VAL A 335 -1.86 -5.29 -1.60
C VAL A 335 -3.02 -4.77 -0.73
N ALA A 336 -3.67 -3.69 -1.16
CA ALA A 336 -4.69 -2.97 -0.40
C ALA A 336 -5.93 -3.81 -0.11
N PHE A 337 -6.41 -4.61 -1.08
CA PHE A 337 -7.65 -5.39 -0.92
C PHE A 337 -7.43 -6.82 -0.42
N ASN A 338 -6.18 -7.23 -0.20
CA ASN A 338 -5.86 -8.57 0.27
C ASN A 338 -5.00 -8.53 1.54
N ALA A 339 -3.75 -8.06 1.45
CA ALA A 339 -2.81 -8.11 2.57
C ALA A 339 -3.23 -7.19 3.74
N LEU A 340 -3.62 -5.94 3.44
CA LEU A 340 -3.88 -4.93 4.47
C LEU A 340 -5.06 -5.28 5.41
N PRO A 341 -6.29 -5.54 4.92
CA PRO A 341 -7.43 -5.85 5.78
C PRO A 341 -7.27 -7.16 6.56
N ALA A 342 -6.43 -8.08 6.09
CA ALA A 342 -6.17 -9.36 6.73
C ALA A 342 -5.39 -9.29 8.06
N GLN A 343 -4.72 -8.16 8.34
CA GLN A 343 -3.79 -7.99 9.47
C GLN A 343 -4.27 -7.03 10.55
N ILE A 344 -5.46 -6.46 10.41
CA ILE A 344 -6.05 -5.53 11.36
C ILE A 344 -7.44 -6.06 11.73
N ASP A 345 -7.79 -6.03 13.01
CA ASP A 345 -9.12 -6.45 13.42
C ASP A 345 -10.21 -5.47 12.94
N GLN A 346 -11.45 -5.95 12.91
CA GLN A 346 -12.59 -5.22 12.36
C GLN A 346 -12.87 -3.87 13.05
N ASP A 347 -12.44 -3.71 14.30
CA ASP A 347 -12.68 -2.52 15.11
C ASP A 347 -11.42 -1.64 15.23
N PHE A 348 -10.33 -1.98 14.54
CA PHE A 348 -9.05 -1.29 14.59
C PHE A 348 -8.48 -1.19 16.02
N THR A 349 -8.75 -2.18 16.87
CA THR A 349 -8.28 -2.26 18.26
C THR A 349 -7.08 -3.20 18.44
N ALA A 350 -6.78 -4.02 17.43
CA ALA A 350 -5.71 -5.01 17.45
C ALA A 350 -5.12 -5.23 16.05
N LYS A 351 -3.83 -5.55 16.00
CA LYS A 351 -3.11 -5.90 14.78
C LYS A 351 -2.45 -7.26 14.88
N GLN A 352 -2.18 -7.86 13.74
CA GLN A 352 -1.34 -9.03 13.58
C GLN A 352 0.04 -8.59 13.05
N TYR A 353 1.14 -9.04 13.67
CA TYR A 353 2.47 -8.63 13.21
C TYR A 353 2.84 -9.31 11.89
N TYR A 354 2.82 -10.64 11.88
CA TYR A 354 3.00 -11.46 10.68
C TYR A 354 1.69 -12.16 10.32
N GLN A 355 1.24 -12.01 9.08
CA GLN A 355 0.25 -12.91 8.49
C GLN A 355 0.91 -14.03 7.70
N GLN A 356 0.17 -15.10 7.41
CA GLN A 356 0.61 -16.20 6.54
C GLN A 356 -0.48 -16.44 5.47
N ALA A 357 -0.07 -16.71 4.23
CA ALA A 357 -1.01 -16.99 3.13
C ALA A 357 -1.81 -18.29 3.36
N ASN A 358 -1.20 -19.24 4.06
CA ASN A 358 -1.84 -20.40 4.66
C ASN A 358 -1.71 -20.30 6.20
N GLN A 359 -2.80 -19.98 6.88
CA GLN A 359 -2.89 -19.73 8.32
C GLN A 359 -4.12 -20.43 8.89
N VAL A 360 -3.96 -21.66 9.41
CA VAL A 360 -5.09 -22.46 9.94
C VAL A 360 -5.34 -22.25 11.43
N SER A 361 -4.43 -21.55 12.12
CA SER A 361 -4.62 -21.10 13.50
C SER A 361 -3.78 -19.87 13.80
N CYS A 362 -4.29 -18.98 14.66
CA CYS A 362 -3.57 -17.87 15.26
C CYS A 362 -3.46 -18.16 16.76
N THR A 363 -2.42 -18.90 17.14
CA THR A 363 -2.17 -19.32 18.52
C THR A 363 -0.75 -19.00 18.94
N ARG A 364 -0.54 -18.79 20.24
CA ARG A 364 0.80 -18.55 20.77
C ARG A 364 1.63 -19.81 20.59
N GLY A 365 2.75 -19.70 19.90
CA GLY A 365 3.57 -20.86 19.62
C GLY A 365 4.76 -20.55 18.74
N TRP A 366 5.76 -21.43 18.82
CA TRP A 366 6.94 -21.36 17.97
C TRP A 366 6.56 -21.58 16.51
N ARG A 367 7.18 -20.81 15.63
CA ARG A 367 7.10 -20.91 14.17
C ARG A 367 8.51 -20.76 13.62
N GLU A 368 8.75 -21.25 12.41
CA GLU A 368 10.06 -21.13 11.77
C GLU A 368 10.34 -19.72 11.24
N PHE A 369 10.05 -18.68 12.01
CA PHE A 369 10.33 -17.29 11.64
C PHE A 369 11.79 -16.94 11.94
N SER A 370 12.39 -16.09 11.09
CA SER A 370 13.76 -15.61 11.27
C SER A 370 13.90 -14.68 12.48
N THR A 371 12.89 -13.83 12.73
CA THR A 371 12.80 -13.02 13.95
C THR A 371 11.51 -13.34 14.74
N PRO A 372 11.57 -14.27 15.71
CA PRO A 372 10.43 -14.63 16.56
C PRO A 372 10.33 -13.77 17.83
N HIS A 373 9.10 -13.55 18.31
CA HIS A 373 8.81 -12.75 19.52
C HIS A 373 7.99 -13.56 20.54
N ASP A 374 8.62 -14.58 21.14
CA ASP A 374 8.04 -15.49 22.13
C ASP A 374 6.69 -16.11 21.70
N GLY A 375 6.57 -16.36 20.40
CA GLY A 375 5.41 -16.97 19.76
C GLY A 375 4.19 -16.06 19.67
N THR A 376 4.33 -14.76 19.89
CA THR A 376 3.21 -13.79 19.86
C THR A 376 2.93 -13.22 18.47
N ASP A 377 3.79 -13.51 17.48
CA ASP A 377 3.88 -12.80 16.20
C ASP A 377 2.62 -12.83 15.33
N VAL A 378 1.85 -13.93 15.38
CA VAL A 378 0.62 -14.09 14.60
C VAL A 378 -0.65 -13.80 15.39
N LEU A 379 -0.53 -13.40 16.66
CA LEU A 379 -1.69 -13.06 17.49
C LEU A 379 -2.21 -11.67 17.14
N PHE A 380 -3.50 -11.45 17.40
CA PHE A 380 -4.11 -10.12 17.25
C PHE A 380 -4.12 -9.38 18.59
N GLY A 381 -3.29 -8.35 18.71
CA GLY A 381 -3.30 -7.45 19.86
C GLY A 381 -2.49 -6.18 19.59
N THR A 382 -2.08 -5.48 20.64
CA THR A 382 -1.45 -4.15 20.46
C THR A 382 0.06 -4.26 20.29
N LEU A 383 0.76 -4.84 21.27
CA LEU A 383 2.22 -4.91 21.30
C LEU A 383 2.78 -6.31 20.98
N ASN A 384 1.94 -7.22 20.47
CA ASN A 384 2.34 -8.54 20.00
C ASN A 384 3.34 -8.46 18.83
N GLY A 385 4.35 -9.33 18.82
CA GLY A 385 5.49 -9.19 17.91
C GLY A 385 6.37 -8.01 18.31
N TYR A 386 6.99 -7.35 17.32
CA TYR A 386 7.61 -6.04 17.51
C TYR A 386 6.56 -4.91 17.32
N PRO A 387 6.53 -3.86 18.18
CA PRO A 387 5.50 -2.82 18.11
C PRO A 387 5.70 -1.79 16.98
N CYS A 388 6.62 -1.98 16.04
CA CYS A 388 6.77 -1.08 14.88
C CYS A 388 5.46 -0.98 14.08
N CYS A 389 4.82 -2.12 13.80
CA CYS A 389 3.58 -2.17 13.04
C CYS A 389 2.42 -1.49 13.75
N LEU A 390 2.40 -1.53 15.09
CA LEU A 390 1.41 -0.78 15.85
C LEU A 390 1.52 0.72 15.59
N SER A 391 2.73 1.22 15.37
CA SER A 391 2.97 2.65 15.09
C SER A 391 2.79 2.98 13.59
N ASN A 392 3.14 2.05 12.70
CA ASN A 392 3.23 2.34 11.26
C ASN A 392 1.95 2.03 10.46
N MET A 393 1.11 1.09 10.90
CA MET A 393 -0.04 0.61 10.12
C MET A 393 -1.05 1.71 9.74
N HIS A 394 -1.06 2.82 10.49
CA HIS A 394 -2.04 3.89 10.40
C HIS A 394 -2.06 4.61 9.05
N GLN A 395 -0.98 4.52 8.26
CA GLN A 395 -0.89 5.23 6.98
C GLN A 395 -1.63 4.55 5.81
N GLY A 396 -1.93 3.25 5.89
CA GLY A 396 -2.43 2.45 4.77
C GLY A 396 -3.69 3.00 4.10
N TRP A 397 -4.85 2.94 4.77
CA TRP A 397 -6.11 3.42 4.18
C TRP A 397 -6.19 4.93 3.93
N PRO A 398 -5.63 5.80 4.80
CA PRO A 398 -5.64 7.24 4.55
C PRO A 398 -4.86 7.62 3.30
N LYS A 399 -3.66 7.07 3.10
CA LYS A 399 -2.84 7.36 1.90
C LYS A 399 -3.44 6.71 0.65
N PHE A 400 -3.98 5.50 0.76
CA PHE A 400 -4.76 4.87 -0.32
C PHE A 400 -5.90 5.78 -0.80
N THR A 401 -6.67 6.34 0.15
CA THR A 401 -7.79 7.25 -0.15
C THR A 401 -7.32 8.54 -0.82
N GLN A 402 -6.19 9.10 -0.37
CA GLN A 402 -5.59 10.30 -0.96
C GLN A 402 -5.06 10.06 -2.39
N ASN A 403 -4.86 8.80 -2.78
CA ASN A 403 -4.30 8.40 -4.06
C ASN A 403 -5.31 7.75 -5.02
N LEU A 404 -6.61 7.90 -4.76
CA LEU A 404 -7.68 7.46 -5.68
C LEU A 404 -7.77 8.33 -6.94
N TRP A 405 -7.62 9.64 -6.77
CA TRP A 405 -7.79 10.66 -7.81
C TRP A 405 -6.56 11.55 -7.95
N TYR A 406 -6.27 11.94 -9.20
CA TYR A 406 -5.15 12.82 -9.51
C TYR A 406 -5.56 13.96 -10.44
N SER A 407 -4.82 15.06 -10.36
CA SER A 407 -4.82 16.09 -11.39
C SER A 407 -3.98 15.65 -12.60
N THR A 408 -4.30 16.21 -13.76
CA THR A 408 -3.63 15.87 -15.03
C THR A 408 -3.06 17.13 -15.69
N PRO A 409 -1.93 17.05 -16.43
CA PRO A 409 -1.25 18.22 -16.98
C PRO A 409 -2.10 19.08 -17.93
N ASP A 410 -3.11 18.49 -18.57
CA ASP A 410 -4.05 19.17 -19.47
C ASP A 410 -5.30 19.71 -18.76
N GLY A 411 -5.26 19.82 -17.43
CA GLY A 411 -6.29 20.48 -16.63
C GLY A 411 -7.56 19.66 -16.41
N GLY A 412 -7.47 18.33 -16.54
CA GLY A 412 -8.53 17.38 -16.19
C GLY A 412 -8.24 16.58 -14.91
N LEU A 413 -8.95 15.47 -14.72
CA LEU A 413 -8.79 14.55 -13.59
C LEU A 413 -8.59 13.10 -14.05
N ALA A 414 -7.91 12.31 -13.23
CA ALA A 414 -7.76 10.88 -13.44
C ALA A 414 -8.22 10.09 -12.21
N ALA A 415 -9.14 9.15 -12.39
CA ALA A 415 -9.45 8.10 -11.43
C ALA A 415 -8.59 6.88 -11.77
N LEU A 416 -7.56 6.64 -10.95
CA LEU A 416 -6.58 5.58 -11.21
C LEU A 416 -6.79 4.37 -10.31
N VAL A 417 -7.51 4.50 -9.21
CA VAL A 417 -7.77 3.41 -8.25
C VAL A 417 -9.22 3.55 -7.81
N TYR A 418 -9.94 2.44 -7.72
CA TYR A 418 -11.39 2.49 -7.53
C TYR A 418 -11.79 2.14 -6.10
N ALA A 419 -12.60 3.01 -5.50
CA ALA A 419 -13.22 2.83 -4.20
C ALA A 419 -14.31 3.91 -4.03
N PRO A 420 -15.39 3.64 -3.26
CA PRO A 420 -16.44 4.64 -3.07
C PRO A 420 -15.85 5.93 -2.49
N SER A 421 -15.96 7.01 -3.25
CA SER A 421 -15.24 8.25 -2.98
C SER A 421 -15.88 9.47 -3.63
N ARG A 422 -15.38 10.65 -3.27
CA ARG A 422 -15.72 11.91 -3.91
C ARG A 422 -14.54 12.83 -3.96
N VAL A 423 -14.24 13.36 -5.14
CA VAL A 423 -13.20 14.37 -5.33
C VAL A 423 -13.81 15.74 -5.58
N SER A 424 -13.25 16.78 -4.95
CA SER A 424 -13.52 18.19 -5.27
C SER A 424 -12.23 18.88 -5.69
N ALA A 425 -12.17 19.35 -6.94
CA ALA A 425 -10.93 19.86 -7.53
C ALA A 425 -11.19 21.00 -8.52
N LYS A 426 -10.12 21.69 -8.91
CA LYS A 426 -10.14 22.69 -9.99
C LYS A 426 -9.72 22.05 -11.31
N VAL A 427 -10.53 22.24 -12.34
CA VAL A 427 -10.29 21.80 -13.72
C VAL A 427 -10.41 22.97 -14.70
N ALA A 428 -10.04 22.79 -15.96
CA ALA A 428 -10.25 23.76 -17.03
C ALA A 428 -9.78 25.20 -16.68
N GLY A 429 -8.63 25.33 -16.03
CA GLY A 429 -8.06 26.64 -15.67
C GLY A 429 -8.72 27.34 -14.46
N GLY A 430 -9.48 26.62 -13.63
CA GLY A 430 -9.96 27.14 -12.34
C GLY A 430 -11.43 26.85 -12.01
N VAL A 431 -12.12 26.07 -12.84
CA VAL A 431 -13.51 25.66 -12.61
C VAL A 431 -13.56 24.60 -11.50
N GLU A 432 -14.36 24.84 -10.49
CA GLU A 432 -14.55 23.88 -9.39
C GLU A 432 -15.57 22.80 -9.79
N VAL A 433 -15.12 21.55 -9.74
CA VAL A 433 -15.92 20.36 -10.04
C VAL A 433 -15.89 19.41 -8.85
N THR A 434 -17.00 18.72 -8.65
CA THR A 434 -17.12 17.58 -7.75
C THR A 434 -17.45 16.35 -8.57
N VAL A 435 -16.70 15.26 -8.41
CA VAL A 435 -17.03 13.97 -9.03
C VAL A 435 -17.23 12.97 -7.92
N SER A 436 -18.42 12.36 -7.85
CA SER A 436 -18.73 11.30 -6.89
C SER A 436 -18.63 9.94 -7.56
N GLU A 437 -17.88 9.03 -6.95
CA GLU A 437 -17.69 7.64 -7.34
C GLU A 437 -18.55 6.74 -6.42
N SER A 438 -19.59 6.14 -7.00
CA SER A 438 -20.46 5.17 -6.32
C SER A 438 -20.14 3.77 -6.82
N THR A 439 -19.63 2.92 -5.94
CA THR A 439 -19.26 1.54 -6.28
C THR A 439 -19.15 0.65 -5.05
N ASP A 440 -19.34 -0.64 -5.24
CA ASP A 440 -18.98 -1.72 -4.30
C ASP A 440 -17.66 -2.42 -4.73
N TYR A 441 -16.88 -1.80 -5.63
CA TYR A 441 -15.52 -2.24 -5.94
C TYR A 441 -14.71 -2.32 -4.63
N PRO A 442 -13.88 -3.37 -4.42
CA PRO A 442 -13.46 -4.40 -5.38
C PRO A 442 -14.39 -5.62 -5.54
N PHE A 443 -15.55 -5.65 -4.90
CA PHE A 443 -16.43 -6.84 -4.88
C PHE A 443 -17.43 -6.90 -6.02
N ARG A 444 -17.62 -5.78 -6.74
CA ARG A 444 -18.52 -5.64 -7.89
C ARG A 444 -17.82 -5.00 -9.07
N GLU A 445 -18.38 -5.23 -10.25
CA GLU A 445 -17.79 -4.87 -11.53
C GLU A 445 -18.06 -3.42 -11.94
N SER A 446 -19.12 -2.80 -11.40
CA SER A 446 -19.58 -1.47 -11.82
C SER A 446 -19.03 -0.34 -10.96
N VAL A 447 -18.53 0.71 -11.62
CA VAL A 447 -18.08 1.96 -11.01
C VAL A 447 -18.80 3.12 -11.69
N ARG A 448 -19.57 3.90 -10.91
CA ARG A 448 -20.38 5.00 -11.43
C ARG A 448 -19.87 6.35 -10.94
N PHE A 449 -19.56 7.24 -11.88
CA PHE A 449 -19.11 8.60 -11.64
C PHE A 449 -20.21 9.60 -11.97
N CYS A 450 -20.58 10.48 -11.04
CA CYS A 450 -21.50 11.58 -11.29
C CYS A 450 -20.76 12.92 -11.21
N ILE A 451 -20.90 13.75 -12.25
CA ILE A 451 -20.23 15.04 -12.35
C ILE A 451 -21.15 16.15 -11.84
N GLY A 452 -20.63 16.94 -10.90
CA GLY A 452 -21.28 18.11 -10.32
C GLY A 452 -20.39 19.34 -10.34
N PHE A 453 -21.01 20.52 -10.32
CA PHE A 453 -20.34 21.81 -10.25
C PHE A 453 -20.89 22.60 -9.05
N ALA A 454 -19.98 23.06 -8.19
CA ALA A 454 -20.33 23.68 -6.91
C ALA A 454 -21.09 25.02 -7.07
N LYS A 455 -20.76 25.80 -8.10
CA LYS A 455 -21.33 27.15 -8.30
C LYS A 455 -22.59 27.11 -9.14
N LYS A 456 -23.69 27.71 -8.64
CA LYS A 456 -24.97 27.81 -9.37
C LYS A 456 -24.85 28.44 -10.76
N CYS A 457 -23.93 29.39 -10.94
CA CYS A 457 -23.67 30.11 -12.18
C CYS A 457 -22.75 29.36 -13.17
N GLN A 458 -22.09 28.28 -12.74
CA GLN A 458 -21.20 27.48 -13.57
C GLN A 458 -21.68 26.03 -13.54
N ARG A 459 -22.40 25.62 -14.58
CA ARG A 459 -23.07 24.29 -14.65
C ARG A 459 -22.48 23.35 -15.70
N LYS A 460 -21.41 23.77 -16.36
CA LYS A 460 -20.70 23.00 -17.38
C LYS A 460 -19.25 23.47 -17.51
N ALA A 461 -18.37 22.57 -17.92
CA ALA A 461 -16.99 22.86 -18.30
C ALA A 461 -16.48 21.79 -19.26
N ALA A 462 -15.52 22.14 -20.12
CA ALA A 462 -14.80 21.20 -20.96
C ALA A 462 -13.48 20.81 -20.29
N PHE A 463 -13.30 19.52 -20.03
CA PHE A 463 -12.07 18.97 -19.48
C PHE A 463 -12.04 17.44 -19.65
N PRO A 464 -10.84 16.83 -19.71
CA PRO A 464 -10.72 15.38 -19.81
C PRO A 464 -10.94 14.69 -18.46
N LEU A 465 -11.68 13.59 -18.49
CA LEU A 465 -11.70 12.58 -17.43
C LEU A 465 -10.94 11.34 -17.90
N ARG A 466 -10.01 10.85 -17.09
CA ARG A 466 -9.24 9.64 -17.35
C ARG A 466 -9.62 8.54 -16.37
N PHE A 467 -9.79 7.34 -16.87
CA PHE A 467 -10.16 6.17 -16.07
C PHE A 467 -9.19 5.03 -16.38
N ARG A 468 -8.61 4.43 -15.36
CA ARG A 468 -7.80 3.21 -15.53
C ARG A 468 -8.67 2.04 -15.97
N VAL A 469 -8.21 1.26 -16.94
CA VAL A 469 -8.70 -0.09 -17.18
C VAL A 469 -7.77 -1.05 -16.43
N PRO A 470 -8.26 -1.78 -15.41
CA PRO A 470 -7.42 -2.74 -14.68
C PRO A 470 -6.83 -3.78 -15.63
N GLY A 471 -5.56 -4.17 -15.44
CA GLY A 471 -4.86 -5.08 -16.35
C GLY A 471 -5.49 -6.48 -16.48
N TRP A 472 -6.27 -6.90 -15.48
CA TRP A 472 -7.04 -8.15 -15.51
C TRP A 472 -8.34 -8.07 -16.33
N CYS A 473 -8.77 -6.88 -16.77
CA CYS A 473 -10.01 -6.64 -17.49
C CYS A 473 -9.77 -6.40 -18.99
N PRO A 474 -9.94 -7.40 -19.87
CA PRO A 474 -9.70 -7.24 -21.30
C PRO A 474 -10.78 -6.41 -22.03
N ASP A 475 -12.02 -6.48 -21.56
CA ASP A 475 -13.20 -5.96 -22.27
C ASP A 475 -14.02 -4.99 -21.38
N PRO A 476 -13.51 -3.77 -21.08
CA PRO A 476 -14.26 -2.80 -20.29
C PRO A 476 -15.48 -2.29 -21.06
N LEU A 477 -16.57 -2.01 -20.34
CA LEU A 477 -17.75 -1.37 -20.89
C LEU A 477 -17.88 0.05 -20.35
N VAL A 478 -18.19 1.00 -21.24
CA VAL A 478 -18.39 2.41 -20.88
C VAL A 478 -19.76 2.87 -21.33
N THR A 479 -20.50 3.47 -20.42
CA THR A 479 -21.72 4.22 -20.75
C THR A 479 -21.63 5.64 -20.26
N ILE A 480 -22.26 6.56 -20.99
CA ILE A 480 -22.46 7.94 -20.55
C ILE A 480 -23.95 8.23 -20.59
N ASN A 481 -24.52 8.62 -19.46
CA ASN A 481 -25.96 8.88 -19.32
C ASN A 481 -26.85 7.71 -19.80
N GLY A 482 -26.38 6.47 -19.61
CA GLY A 482 -27.08 5.24 -20.02
C GLY A 482 -26.85 4.83 -21.47
N GLU A 483 -26.15 5.62 -22.27
CA GLU A 483 -25.80 5.28 -23.66
C GLU A 483 -24.41 4.65 -23.71
N LYS A 484 -24.31 3.44 -24.27
CA LYS A 484 -23.02 2.78 -24.53
C LYS A 484 -22.22 3.58 -25.55
N ILE A 485 -20.96 3.83 -25.24
CA ILE A 485 -20.03 4.49 -26.16
C ILE A 485 -18.86 3.57 -26.50
N ASP A 486 -18.25 3.83 -27.65
CA ASP A 486 -16.93 3.27 -27.96
C ASP A 486 -15.86 4.17 -27.33
N ALA A 487 -15.00 3.57 -26.52
CA ALA A 487 -14.01 4.27 -25.71
C ALA A 487 -12.67 3.52 -25.82
N PRO A 488 -11.78 3.95 -26.74
CA PRO A 488 -10.52 3.26 -26.95
C PRO A 488 -9.66 3.30 -25.69
N VAL A 489 -9.05 2.16 -25.38
CA VAL A 489 -8.08 2.03 -24.29
C VAL A 489 -6.68 2.24 -24.87
N ALA A 490 -5.96 3.22 -24.35
CA ALA A 490 -4.56 3.47 -24.69
C ALA A 490 -3.74 3.48 -23.40
N ASP A 491 -2.66 2.69 -23.36
CA ASP A 491 -1.78 2.54 -22.19
C ASP A 491 -2.55 2.25 -20.88
N GLY A 492 -3.59 1.42 -20.97
CA GLY A 492 -4.45 1.07 -19.83
C GLY A 492 -5.36 2.20 -19.35
N ILE A 493 -5.55 3.26 -20.13
CA ILE A 493 -6.39 4.42 -19.78
C ILE A 493 -7.48 4.63 -20.84
N ILE A 494 -8.69 4.91 -20.38
CA ILE A 494 -9.78 5.50 -21.17
C ILE A 494 -9.78 7.01 -20.93
N VAL A 495 -9.76 7.80 -22.01
CA VAL A 495 -9.82 9.27 -21.94
C VAL A 495 -11.14 9.76 -22.52
N LEU A 496 -11.95 10.42 -21.70
CA LEU A 496 -13.20 11.06 -22.09
C LEU A 496 -13.04 12.58 -22.05
N ASP A 497 -12.64 13.17 -23.17
CA ASP A 497 -12.50 14.63 -23.32
C ASP A 497 -13.76 15.25 -23.92
N ARG A 498 -14.54 15.94 -23.08
CA ARG A 498 -15.83 16.52 -23.48
C ARG A 498 -16.24 17.69 -22.59
N THR A 499 -17.32 18.34 -23.00
CA THR A 499 -18.05 19.27 -22.13
C THR A 499 -19.00 18.50 -21.21
N TRP A 500 -18.68 18.49 -19.93
CA TRP A 500 -19.50 17.90 -18.87
C TRP A 500 -20.52 18.91 -18.35
N LYS A 501 -21.71 18.44 -18.00
CA LYS A 501 -22.79 19.20 -17.37
C LYS A 501 -23.15 18.60 -16.01
N ASN A 502 -23.76 19.41 -15.15
CA ASN A 502 -24.33 18.92 -13.89
C ASN A 502 -25.25 17.70 -14.12
N GLY A 503 -24.95 16.61 -13.42
CA GLY A 503 -25.72 15.38 -13.46
C GLY A 503 -25.33 14.42 -14.58
N ASP A 504 -24.36 14.76 -15.43
CA ASP A 504 -23.76 13.77 -16.34
C ASP A 504 -23.18 12.62 -15.50
N ALA A 505 -23.38 11.40 -15.99
CA ALA A 505 -22.89 10.19 -15.34
C ALA A 505 -22.08 9.35 -16.32
N VAL A 506 -20.92 8.89 -15.88
CA VAL A 506 -20.11 7.86 -16.55
C VAL A 506 -20.25 6.58 -15.74
N GLU A 507 -20.53 5.46 -16.40
CA GLU A 507 -20.49 4.15 -15.76
C GLU A 507 -19.48 3.26 -16.48
N LEU A 508 -18.56 2.72 -15.70
CA LEU A 508 -17.60 1.72 -16.14
C LEU A 508 -18.02 0.36 -15.58
N THR A 509 -18.00 -0.67 -16.42
CA THR A 509 -18.12 -2.06 -15.96
C THR A 509 -16.86 -2.80 -16.34
N PHE A 510 -16.26 -3.48 -15.37
CA PHE A 510 -15.07 -4.30 -15.53
C PHE A 510 -15.40 -5.77 -15.29
N PRO A 511 -15.76 -6.55 -16.34
CA PRO A 511 -16.11 -7.95 -16.18
C PRO A 511 -15.02 -8.76 -15.46
N MET A 512 -15.35 -9.34 -14.31
CA MET A 512 -14.41 -10.07 -13.45
C MET A 512 -14.52 -11.58 -13.69
N LYS A 513 -13.55 -12.13 -14.42
CA LYS A 513 -13.42 -13.58 -14.64
C LYS A 513 -12.72 -14.25 -13.45
N ILE A 514 -13.13 -15.48 -13.15
CA ILE A 514 -12.42 -16.35 -12.22
C ILE A 514 -11.19 -16.91 -12.93
N ALA A 515 -10.05 -16.88 -12.26
CA ALA A 515 -8.82 -17.49 -12.73
C ALA A 515 -8.09 -18.19 -11.58
N THR A 516 -7.09 -19.00 -11.94
CA THR A 516 -6.11 -19.53 -11.00
C THR A 516 -4.73 -18.99 -11.32
N GLU A 517 -3.94 -18.77 -10.27
CA GLU A 517 -2.55 -18.39 -10.36
C GLU A 517 -1.70 -19.44 -9.66
N GLU A 518 -0.55 -19.76 -10.25
CA GLU A 518 0.44 -20.64 -9.64
C GLU A 518 1.37 -19.85 -8.74
N TRP A 519 1.66 -20.39 -7.56
CA TRP A 519 2.57 -19.84 -6.57
C TRP A 519 3.57 -20.93 -6.12
N TYR A 520 4.09 -20.81 -4.90
CA TYR A 520 5.08 -21.73 -4.33
C TYR A 520 4.79 -23.20 -4.64
N ASP A 521 5.78 -23.90 -5.20
CA ASP A 521 5.70 -25.31 -5.59
C ASP A 521 4.44 -25.68 -6.40
N LYS A 522 4.02 -24.77 -7.30
CA LYS A 522 2.80 -24.90 -8.14
C LYS A 522 1.50 -25.08 -7.33
N ALA A 523 1.46 -24.55 -6.11
CA ALA A 523 0.21 -24.33 -5.40
C ALA A 523 -0.70 -23.42 -6.24
N LEU A 524 -2.00 -23.67 -6.19
CA LEU A 524 -3.00 -22.89 -6.92
C LEU A 524 -3.71 -21.92 -5.99
N THR A 525 -3.84 -20.67 -6.44
CA THR A 525 -4.64 -19.64 -5.78
C THR A 525 -5.75 -19.17 -6.71
N VAL A 526 -6.98 -19.08 -6.19
CA VAL A 526 -8.14 -18.58 -6.95
C VAL A 526 -8.21 -17.07 -6.84
N VAL A 527 -8.42 -16.40 -7.97
CA VAL A 527 -8.54 -14.93 -8.06
C VAL A 527 -9.78 -14.53 -8.87
N ARG A 528 -10.36 -13.37 -8.55
CA ARG A 528 -11.41 -12.72 -9.35
C ARG A 528 -11.28 -11.21 -9.21
N GLY A 529 -11.05 -10.51 -10.32
CA GLY A 529 -10.70 -9.08 -10.28
C GLY A 529 -9.39 -8.85 -9.52
N PRO A 530 -9.29 -7.82 -8.65
CA PRO A 530 -8.09 -7.62 -7.81
C PRO A 530 -8.04 -8.54 -6.58
N LEU A 531 -9.10 -9.32 -6.32
CA LEU A 531 -9.25 -10.12 -5.10
C LEU A 531 -8.62 -11.50 -5.24
N VAL A 532 -7.84 -11.84 -4.23
CA VAL A 532 -7.40 -13.20 -3.91
C VAL A 532 -8.47 -13.85 -3.05
N TYR A 533 -8.71 -15.14 -3.25
CA TYR A 533 -9.69 -15.90 -2.47
C TYR A 533 -9.01 -16.90 -1.55
N ALA A 534 -9.66 -17.15 -0.41
CA ALA A 534 -9.23 -18.10 0.60
C ALA A 534 -10.41 -18.94 1.08
N LEU A 535 -10.10 -20.14 1.58
CA LEU A 535 -11.09 -21.02 2.21
C LEU A 535 -11.82 -20.27 3.34
N LYS A 536 -13.15 -20.26 3.29
CA LYS A 536 -13.96 -19.76 4.40
C LYS A 536 -13.92 -20.78 5.54
N MET A 537 -13.50 -20.32 6.72
CA MET A 537 -13.40 -21.14 7.93
C MET A 537 -14.24 -20.50 9.04
N GLU A 538 -14.85 -21.33 9.88
CA GLU A 538 -15.47 -20.86 11.11
C GLU A 538 -14.39 -20.44 12.10
N GLU A 539 -14.58 -19.32 12.81
CA GLU A 539 -13.59 -18.76 13.71
C GLU A 539 -14.06 -18.83 15.17
N ASN A 540 -13.27 -19.47 16.02
CA ASN A 540 -13.42 -19.42 17.47
C ASN A 540 -12.37 -18.48 18.04
N ARG A 541 -12.81 -17.34 18.58
CA ARG A 541 -11.94 -16.31 19.15
C ARG A 541 -11.89 -16.42 20.67
N THR A 542 -10.69 -16.48 21.23
CA THR A 542 -10.46 -16.53 22.68
C THR A 542 -9.46 -15.46 23.09
N TRP A 543 -9.77 -14.70 24.14
CA TRP A 543 -8.82 -13.73 24.68
C TRP A 543 -7.80 -14.43 25.58
N LEU A 544 -6.52 -14.25 25.26
CA LEU A 544 -5.39 -14.71 26.05
C LEU A 544 -4.79 -13.52 26.82
N PRO A 545 -5.05 -13.37 28.13
CA PRO A 545 -4.46 -12.30 28.92
C PRO A 545 -2.95 -12.53 29.10
N PHE A 546 -2.18 -11.45 29.10
CA PHE A 546 -0.75 -11.48 29.41
C PHE A 546 -0.50 -10.86 30.77
N ASP A 547 0.26 -11.56 31.62
CA ASP A 547 0.59 -11.14 32.99
C ASP A 547 2.08 -11.34 33.28
N GLY A 548 2.59 -10.67 34.32
CA GLY A 548 4.01 -10.75 34.67
C GLY A 548 4.91 -10.27 33.51
N PRO A 549 5.97 -11.02 33.15
CA PRO A 549 6.87 -10.65 32.05
C PRO A 549 6.17 -10.47 30.70
N ASP A 550 5.12 -11.26 30.41
CA ASP A 550 4.42 -11.21 29.12
C ASP A 550 3.71 -9.87 28.87
N ARG A 551 3.50 -9.05 29.91
CA ARG A 551 2.95 -7.68 29.77
C ARG A 551 3.76 -6.79 28.83
N LEU A 552 5.02 -7.15 28.54
CA LEU A 552 5.82 -6.47 27.54
C LEU A 552 5.20 -6.52 26.12
N TYR A 553 4.40 -7.57 25.83
CA TYR A 553 3.65 -7.75 24.59
C TYR A 553 2.22 -7.19 24.66
N GLY A 554 1.92 -6.36 25.67
CA GLY A 554 0.63 -5.71 25.83
C GLY A 554 -0.28 -6.40 26.85
N PRO A 555 -1.57 -6.02 26.93
CA PRO A 555 -2.50 -6.55 27.93
C PRO A 555 -2.93 -8.00 27.68
N GLY A 556 -2.68 -8.52 26.49
CA GLY A 556 -3.15 -9.82 26.00
C GLY A 556 -3.37 -9.76 24.50
N ALA A 557 -3.86 -10.85 23.93
CA ALA A 557 -4.18 -10.93 22.52
C ALA A 557 -5.30 -11.93 22.24
N TRP A 558 -5.91 -11.82 21.05
CA TRP A 558 -6.87 -12.80 20.56
C TRP A 558 -6.16 -13.97 19.89
N GLU A 559 -6.48 -15.18 20.37
CA GLU A 559 -6.24 -16.41 19.64
C GLU A 559 -7.45 -16.74 18.76
N VAL A 560 -7.19 -17.31 17.59
CA VAL A 560 -8.22 -17.71 16.64
C VAL A 560 -7.97 -19.14 16.17
N THR A 561 -8.94 -20.02 16.37
CA THR A 561 -8.89 -21.43 15.96
C THR A 561 -10.13 -21.82 15.17
N SER A 562 -10.10 -22.97 14.51
CA SER A 562 -11.22 -23.49 13.73
C SER A 562 -11.33 -25.01 13.83
N SER A 563 -12.55 -25.53 13.78
CA SER A 563 -12.84 -26.94 13.53
C SER A 563 -13.18 -27.23 12.07
N THR A 564 -13.23 -26.20 11.20
CA THR A 564 -13.47 -26.38 9.77
C THR A 564 -12.31 -27.17 9.16
N PRO A 565 -12.57 -28.27 8.44
CA PRO A 565 -11.53 -28.94 7.67
C PRO A 565 -10.90 -27.97 6.69
N TRP A 566 -9.58 -27.99 6.56
CA TRP A 566 -8.83 -27.07 5.69
C TRP A 566 -7.93 -27.80 4.69
N ASN A 567 -7.80 -29.11 4.86
CA ASN A 567 -6.91 -29.98 4.11
C ASN A 567 -7.49 -30.33 2.74
N TYR A 568 -7.57 -29.34 1.86
CA TYR A 568 -8.11 -29.50 0.50
C TYR A 568 -7.06 -29.25 -0.58
N CYS A 569 -7.19 -29.97 -1.69
CA CYS A 569 -6.44 -29.72 -2.92
C CYS A 569 -7.36 -29.39 -4.10
N ILE A 570 -6.80 -28.73 -5.11
CA ILE A 570 -7.47 -28.43 -6.38
C ILE A 570 -6.96 -29.41 -7.46
N MET A 571 -7.89 -30.03 -8.19
CA MET A 571 -7.58 -30.85 -9.36
C MET A 571 -7.31 -29.95 -10.57
N ARG A 572 -6.07 -29.92 -11.06
CA ARG A 572 -5.59 -28.93 -12.02
C ARG A 572 -6.18 -29.10 -13.42
N ASP A 573 -6.44 -30.33 -13.83
CA ASP A 573 -7.06 -30.68 -15.10
C ASP A 573 -8.59 -30.51 -15.12
N SER A 574 -9.19 -30.45 -13.94
CA SER A 574 -10.65 -30.39 -13.76
C SER A 574 -11.13 -29.01 -13.32
N PHE A 575 -10.22 -28.11 -12.93
CA PHE A 575 -10.57 -26.75 -12.60
C PHE A 575 -10.87 -25.94 -13.87
N THR A 576 -12.13 -25.52 -14.01
CA THR A 576 -12.53 -24.53 -15.01
C THR A 576 -13.38 -23.44 -14.37
N PRO A 577 -13.38 -22.21 -14.92
CA PRO A 577 -14.26 -21.14 -14.44
C PRO A 577 -15.74 -21.53 -14.42
N GLU A 578 -16.19 -22.34 -15.37
CA GLU A 578 -17.59 -22.83 -15.48
C GLU A 578 -17.94 -23.83 -14.39
N ALA A 579 -16.94 -24.54 -13.85
CA ALA A 579 -17.12 -25.41 -12.70
C ALA A 579 -17.32 -24.61 -11.41
N CYS A 580 -17.05 -23.30 -11.39
CA CYS A 580 -17.19 -22.45 -10.21
C CYS A 580 -18.56 -21.76 -10.16
N THR A 581 -19.02 -21.40 -8.96
CA THR A 581 -20.25 -20.61 -8.77
C THR A 581 -19.96 -19.38 -7.94
N VAL A 582 -20.16 -18.19 -8.51
CA VAL A 582 -20.06 -16.91 -7.81
C VAL A 582 -21.40 -16.58 -7.18
N VAL A 583 -21.39 -16.25 -5.89
CA VAL A 583 -22.57 -15.78 -5.16
C VAL A 583 -22.29 -14.36 -4.68
N GLU A 584 -23.08 -13.41 -5.17
CA GLU A 584 -23.06 -12.02 -4.73
C GLU A 584 -23.98 -11.85 -3.52
N ASN A 585 -23.38 -11.61 -2.36
CA ASN A 585 -24.10 -11.35 -1.11
C ASN A 585 -24.51 -9.86 -1.02
N ALA A 586 -25.41 -9.50 -0.11
CA ALA A 586 -25.74 -8.10 0.10
C ALA A 586 -24.49 -7.27 0.46
N PRO A 587 -24.29 -6.08 -0.12
CA PRO A 587 -23.20 -5.19 0.28
C PRO A 587 -23.28 -4.87 1.78
N SER A 588 -22.13 -4.87 2.44
CA SER A 588 -21.98 -4.49 3.85
C SER A 588 -21.29 -3.13 3.93
N ALA A 589 -21.65 -2.32 4.93
CA ALA A 589 -20.90 -1.12 5.27
C ALA A 589 -19.44 -1.46 5.63
N TYR A 590 -19.20 -2.62 6.26
CA TYR A 590 -17.86 -3.13 6.53
C TYR A 590 -17.70 -4.54 5.92
N PRO A 591 -17.03 -4.67 4.77
CA PRO A 591 -17.00 -5.91 3.99
C PRO A 591 -15.89 -6.88 4.41
N TRP A 592 -14.96 -6.46 5.28
CA TRP A 592 -13.72 -7.19 5.60
C TRP A 592 -13.87 -8.23 6.73
N THR A 593 -15.03 -8.88 6.85
CA THR A 593 -15.23 -9.99 7.79
C THR A 593 -15.84 -11.20 7.09
N ALA A 594 -15.59 -12.40 7.63
CA ALA A 594 -16.05 -13.63 7.01
C ALA A 594 -17.58 -13.71 6.90
N SER A 595 -18.30 -13.13 7.87
CA SER A 595 -19.77 -13.08 7.86
C SER A 595 -20.35 -11.99 6.95
N ALA A 596 -19.57 -10.95 6.63
CA ALA A 596 -20.01 -9.82 5.82
C ALA A 596 -19.38 -9.80 4.41
N ALA A 597 -18.67 -10.86 4.03
CA ALA A 597 -18.02 -11.00 2.73
C ALA A 597 -19.04 -10.77 1.59
N PRO A 598 -18.89 -9.70 0.77
CA PRO A 598 -19.91 -9.33 -0.21
C PRO A 598 -20.00 -10.28 -1.42
N VAL A 599 -19.08 -11.24 -1.53
CA VAL A 599 -19.02 -12.21 -2.61
C VAL A 599 -18.38 -13.50 -2.09
N SER A 600 -18.90 -14.64 -2.52
CA SER A 600 -18.31 -15.97 -2.29
C SER A 600 -18.12 -16.70 -3.62
N ILE A 601 -17.15 -17.61 -3.69
CA ILE A 601 -16.94 -18.51 -4.83
C ILE A 601 -16.97 -19.95 -4.33
N PHE A 602 -17.86 -20.77 -4.89
CA PHE A 602 -17.90 -22.21 -4.63
C PHE A 602 -17.10 -22.94 -5.71
N ILE A 603 -16.05 -23.66 -5.31
CA ILE A 603 -15.20 -24.42 -6.23
C ILE A 603 -15.27 -25.94 -5.93
N PRO A 604 -15.03 -26.80 -6.92
CA PRO A 604 -14.73 -28.21 -6.67
C PRO A 604 -13.34 -28.35 -6.04
N ALA A 605 -13.23 -29.20 -5.02
CA ALA A 605 -11.97 -29.53 -4.35
C ALA A 605 -12.01 -30.97 -3.83
N ARG A 606 -10.85 -31.53 -3.45
CA ARG A 606 -10.76 -32.86 -2.82
C ARG A 606 -10.03 -32.77 -1.51
N THR A 607 -10.38 -33.61 -0.54
CA THR A 607 -9.65 -33.67 0.73
C THR A 607 -8.28 -34.32 0.56
N LEU A 608 -7.29 -33.91 1.35
CA LEU A 608 -6.00 -34.56 1.53
C LEU A 608 -5.91 -35.07 2.97
N PRO A 609 -6.37 -36.31 3.27
CA PRO A 609 -6.46 -36.79 4.65
C PRO A 609 -5.13 -36.83 5.41
N HIS A 610 -4.01 -36.94 4.71
CA HIS A 610 -2.67 -36.98 5.31
C HIS A 610 -2.14 -35.58 5.67
N TRP A 611 -2.66 -34.51 5.07
CA TRP A 611 -2.26 -33.13 5.36
C TRP A 611 -2.92 -32.69 6.68
N THR A 612 -2.23 -32.99 7.78
CA THR A 612 -2.70 -32.75 9.16
C THR A 612 -1.93 -31.64 9.86
N ASP A 613 -0.78 -31.26 9.30
CA ASP A 613 0.04 -30.13 9.73
C ASP A 613 0.31 -29.21 8.53
N ILE A 614 0.21 -27.90 8.74
CA ILE A 614 0.13 -26.91 7.66
C ILE A 614 1.39 -26.88 6.79
N GLY A 615 2.58 -27.14 7.38
CA GLY A 615 3.85 -27.19 6.66
C GLY A 615 4.17 -28.55 6.03
N SER A 616 3.35 -29.57 6.27
CA SER A 616 3.66 -30.97 5.95
C SER A 616 2.88 -31.47 4.72
N VAL A 617 3.04 -30.82 3.56
CA VAL A 617 2.41 -31.24 2.29
C VAL A 617 3.28 -30.98 1.07
N ALA A 618 3.22 -31.88 0.09
CA ALA A 618 3.68 -31.57 -1.26
C ALA A 618 2.63 -30.71 -1.98
N TYR A 619 2.96 -29.45 -2.27
CA TYR A 619 2.05 -28.52 -2.95
C TYR A 619 1.72 -28.93 -4.39
N PHE A 620 2.53 -29.78 -5.02
CA PHE A 620 2.22 -30.37 -6.33
C PHE A 620 2.61 -31.85 -6.40
N THR A 621 1.72 -32.65 -6.98
CA THR A 621 2.01 -34.04 -7.39
C THR A 621 1.35 -34.36 -8.73
N GLU A 622 1.98 -35.22 -9.53
CA GLU A 622 1.48 -35.65 -10.85
C GLU A 622 0.45 -36.78 -10.80
N ASP A 623 -0.03 -37.13 -9.60
CA ASP A 623 -1.18 -38.02 -9.41
C ASP A 623 -2.03 -37.54 -8.24
N SER A 624 -3.20 -38.16 -8.08
CA SER A 624 -4.19 -37.83 -7.06
C SER A 624 -4.57 -39.05 -6.20
N LEU A 625 -3.65 -39.99 -6.00
CA LEU A 625 -3.92 -41.21 -5.22
C LEU A 625 -4.13 -40.93 -3.74
N ASP A 626 -3.60 -39.81 -3.27
CA ASP A 626 -3.73 -39.27 -1.91
C ASP A 626 -4.99 -38.41 -1.71
N ALA A 627 -5.71 -38.09 -2.79
CA ALA A 627 -6.88 -37.24 -2.78
C ALA A 627 -8.16 -38.05 -2.51
N GLY A 628 -8.93 -37.58 -1.54
CA GLY A 628 -10.22 -38.13 -1.18
C GLY A 628 -11.34 -37.79 -2.17
N PRO A 629 -12.61 -38.01 -1.78
CA PRO A 629 -13.75 -37.70 -2.64
C PRO A 629 -13.82 -36.20 -2.93
N GLU A 630 -14.38 -35.87 -4.09
CA GLU A 630 -14.68 -34.49 -4.45
C GLU A 630 -15.79 -33.93 -3.56
N THR A 631 -15.60 -32.67 -3.16
CA THR A 631 -16.55 -31.86 -2.42
C THR A 631 -16.56 -30.45 -2.97
N ARG A 632 -17.54 -29.64 -2.56
CA ARG A 632 -17.55 -28.20 -2.84
C ARG A 632 -17.15 -27.44 -1.59
N ILE A 633 -16.21 -26.52 -1.74
CA ILE A 633 -15.76 -25.61 -0.69
C ILE A 633 -16.15 -24.18 -1.04
N GLU A 634 -16.44 -23.38 -0.02
CA GLU A 634 -16.74 -21.96 -0.14
C GLU A 634 -15.45 -21.16 0.06
N LEU A 635 -15.13 -20.31 -0.91
CA LEU A 635 -14.05 -19.33 -0.81
C LEU A 635 -14.63 -17.93 -0.65
N ILE A 636 -13.99 -17.11 0.18
CA ILE A 636 -14.29 -15.69 0.35
C ILE A 636 -13.02 -14.86 0.08
N PRO A 637 -13.13 -13.54 -0.17
CA PRO A 637 -11.96 -12.70 -0.38
C PRO A 637 -10.97 -12.82 0.78
N TYR A 638 -9.68 -12.91 0.48
CA TYR A 638 -8.60 -13.11 1.42
C TYR A 638 -8.64 -12.07 2.56
N GLY A 639 -8.90 -10.80 2.21
CA GLY A 639 -9.04 -9.71 3.17
C GLY A 639 -10.20 -9.86 4.17
N CYS A 640 -11.16 -10.74 3.93
CA CYS A 640 -12.28 -11.02 4.84
C CYS A 640 -11.96 -12.13 5.85
N THR A 641 -10.77 -12.73 5.81
CA THR A 641 -10.41 -13.91 6.61
C THR A 641 -9.43 -13.58 7.73
N THR A 642 -9.52 -14.31 8.85
CA THR A 642 -8.44 -14.40 9.84
C THR A 642 -7.69 -15.72 9.70
N LEU A 643 -8.43 -16.81 9.50
CA LEU A 643 -7.91 -18.13 9.17
C LEU A 643 -8.14 -18.44 7.70
N ARG A 644 -7.16 -19.03 7.03
CA ARG A 644 -7.13 -19.09 5.57
C ARG A 644 -6.27 -20.21 5.02
N ILE A 645 -6.73 -20.79 3.91
CA ILE A 645 -5.90 -21.47 2.91
C ILE A 645 -6.13 -20.72 1.61
N SER A 646 -5.07 -20.12 1.06
CA SER A 646 -5.12 -19.40 -0.22
C SER A 646 -4.20 -20.01 -1.27
N CYS A 647 -3.14 -20.70 -0.84
CA CYS A 647 -2.32 -21.54 -1.69
C CYS A 647 -2.72 -23.00 -1.49
N PHE A 648 -3.60 -23.50 -2.35
CA PHE A 648 -4.05 -24.89 -2.30
C PHE A 648 -3.02 -25.81 -2.96
N PRO A 649 -2.67 -26.95 -2.34
CA PRO A 649 -2.01 -28.03 -3.05
C PRO A 649 -2.77 -28.40 -4.33
N SER A 650 -2.04 -28.72 -5.39
CA SER A 650 -2.59 -29.11 -6.68
C SER A 650 -2.22 -30.54 -7.04
N ARG A 651 -3.14 -31.22 -7.72
CA ARG A 651 -3.04 -32.62 -8.15
C ARG A 651 -3.47 -32.75 -9.60
N LEU A 652 -2.94 -33.75 -10.30
CA LEU A 652 -3.40 -34.17 -11.63
C LEU A 652 -4.16 -35.50 -11.52
N LEU A 653 -5.17 -35.71 -12.37
CA LEU A 653 -5.75 -37.04 -12.53
C LEU A 653 -4.66 -37.99 -13.05
N PRO A 654 -4.70 -39.28 -12.68
CA PRO A 654 -3.75 -40.26 -13.18
C PRO A 654 -3.79 -40.31 -14.72
N TRP A 655 -2.62 -40.20 -15.35
CA TRP A 655 -2.45 -40.24 -16.82
C TRP A 655 -2.93 -41.55 -17.46
N ASP A 656 -3.02 -42.62 -16.66
CA ASP A 656 -3.57 -43.91 -17.07
C ASP A 656 -3.98 -44.73 -15.83
N LEU A 657 -5.28 -44.95 -15.62
CA LEU A 657 -5.79 -45.79 -14.53
C LEU A 657 -5.42 -47.27 -14.74
N ASP A 658 -5.25 -47.72 -15.99
CA ASP A 658 -4.92 -49.12 -16.34
C ASP A 658 -3.42 -49.41 -16.21
N TYR A 659 -2.54 -48.41 -16.39
CA TYR A 659 -1.09 -48.63 -16.28
C TYR A 659 -0.64 -48.90 -14.83
N LYS A 660 -1.26 -48.25 -13.83
CA LYS A 660 -0.92 -48.45 -12.41
C LYS A 660 -1.56 -49.70 -11.79
N ALA A 661 -2.70 -50.19 -12.32
CA ALA A 661 -3.28 -51.47 -11.91
C ALA A 661 -2.37 -52.67 -12.23
N ASN A 662 -1.48 -52.53 -13.22
CA ASN A 662 -0.52 -53.55 -13.63
C ASN A 662 0.82 -53.53 -12.86
N TYR A 663 1.01 -52.57 -11.93
CA TYR A 663 2.24 -52.45 -11.12
C TYR A 663 1.96 -52.50 -9.60
N VAL A 664 0.83 -53.08 -9.18
CA VAL A 664 0.73 -53.64 -7.83
C VAL A 664 1.62 -54.87 -7.80
N LEU A 665 2.86 -54.71 -7.31
CA LEU A 665 3.72 -55.85 -6.96
C LEU A 665 2.97 -56.74 -5.94
N PRO A 666 3.09 -58.07 -6.04
CA PRO A 666 2.35 -59.03 -5.22
C PRO A 666 2.56 -58.88 -3.71
#